data_AF-A0A0L6T9Y2-F1
#
_entry.id   AF-A0A0L6T9Y2-F1
#
_cell.length_a   1.000
_cell.length_b   1.000
_cell.length_c   1.000
_cell.angle_alpha   90.00
_cell.angle_beta   90.00
_cell.angle_gamma   90.00
#
_symmetry.space_group_name_H-M   'P 1'
#
loop_
_entity.id
_entity.type
_entity.pdbx_description
1 polymer ?
#
loop_
_entity_poly.entity_id
_entity_poly.type
_entity_poly.pdbx_seq_one_letter_code
_entity_poly.pdbx_strand_id
1 'polypeptide(L)'
;MFATRFLDLPPLLSASGSVALPGSKSISNRVLLLAGLSAGTTAIHDLLDSDDTRVMLTALRTLGCVIEEKGAALLVTGLDGRLDVKEAQLFLGNAGTAMRPLTAALAVLAATQGGRFELSGVPRMHERPIGDLVDALRQLGCDIACLQTEGYPPLRLGSGAAPTGHGLRTQAPIRVRGDVSSQFLTALLLALPLVAERHAVTVEVEGELISKPYVEITLNLLERFGIVVQRDGWRAFTVPQGSAYRSPGSIHVEGDASSASYFIALGAIAANDAPVRIEGIGTDSIQGDIRFIQAARAMGADVLSGPGWLEVKRGRWPLQAITLDCNHIPDAAMTLAVMALYAQGTTRLTNIASWRVKETDRIAAMANELRKLGAAVDEGPDWIAVTAPVRWTAAAIHTYDDHRIAMCFSLAAFNALAGAAPPAPVRILDPQCVGKTFPDYFERLFSVVRTDTAHVPVITVDGPTASGKGTLASALAKALGYHFLDSGAVYRATALTALRLGVGTDDEPRLAELAAGLDLHFSADQITLRGLDVTEALRLEEVGAMASKISAWPAVRAALRELQLSFRQVPGLVADGRDMGTVIFPGADLKVFLTASAATRAERRHKQLISKGISANIDSLRADLEARDARDQNRSIAPLKPAEDATLLDNSALTVQASVDAVLEVWQRRRPFASPSA
;
A
#
# COMPACT_ATOMS: atom_id res chain seq x y z
N MET A 1 -3.68 6.41 -1.03
CA MET A 1 -2.51 5.72 -0.45
C MET A 1 -2.12 6.41 0.84
N PHE A 2 -1.90 5.65 1.90
CA PHE A 2 -1.40 6.15 3.18
C PHE A 2 0.09 6.50 3.10
N ALA A 3 0.40 7.79 2.88
CA ALA A 3 1.76 8.35 2.88
C ALA A 3 2.16 8.94 4.26
N THR A 4 1.60 8.38 5.33
CA THR A 4 1.79 8.86 6.71
C THR A 4 3.06 8.25 7.32
N ARG A 5 3.63 8.90 8.35
CA ARG A 5 4.79 8.34 9.07
C ARG A 5 4.48 6.99 9.75
N PHE A 6 3.25 6.84 10.20
CA PHE A 6 2.73 5.62 10.79
C PHE A 6 1.22 5.53 10.53
N LEU A 7 0.67 4.34 10.68
CA LEU A 7 -0.77 4.07 10.66
C LEU A 7 -1.15 3.31 11.93
N ASP A 8 -1.99 3.94 12.74
CA ASP A 8 -2.59 3.29 13.92
C ASP A 8 -3.80 2.48 13.48
N LEU A 9 -3.75 1.17 13.70
CA LEU A 9 -4.85 0.26 13.43
C LEU A 9 -5.68 0.11 14.70
N PRO A 10 -6.96 0.54 14.71
CA PRO A 10 -7.84 0.24 15.84
C PRO A 10 -8.05 -1.27 15.95
N PRO A 11 -8.48 -1.78 17.11
CA PRO A 11 -8.94 -3.17 17.23
C PRO A 11 -9.95 -3.49 16.12
N LEU A 12 -9.75 -4.56 15.37
CA LEU A 12 -10.66 -5.01 14.30
C LEU A 12 -11.37 -6.30 14.73
N LEU A 13 -12.64 -6.46 14.33
CA LEU A 13 -13.52 -7.51 14.88
C LEU A 13 -14.12 -8.45 13.85
N SER A 14 -14.29 -8.02 12.60
CA SER A 14 -14.79 -8.89 11.54
C SER A 14 -14.32 -8.42 10.16
N ALA A 15 -14.44 -9.31 9.18
CA ALA A 15 -14.18 -9.01 7.78
C ALA A 15 -15.23 -9.65 6.87
N SER A 16 -15.71 -8.91 5.87
CA SER A 16 -16.65 -9.39 4.85
C SER A 16 -16.68 -8.42 3.67
N GLY A 17 -17.06 -8.90 2.48
CA GLY A 17 -17.13 -8.08 1.27
C GLY A 17 -16.19 -8.58 0.18
N SER A 18 -15.88 -7.73 -0.80
CA SER A 18 -15.04 -8.08 -1.95
C SER A 18 -13.83 -7.17 -2.06
N VAL A 19 -12.67 -7.75 -2.39
CA VAL A 19 -11.45 -7.04 -2.75
C VAL A 19 -10.97 -7.50 -4.12
N ALA A 20 -10.62 -6.54 -4.98
CA ALA A 20 -9.91 -6.81 -6.22
C ALA A 20 -8.40 -6.67 -5.96
N LEU A 21 -7.64 -7.69 -6.34
CA LEU A 21 -6.18 -7.65 -6.23
C LEU A 21 -5.57 -6.86 -7.38
N PRO A 22 -4.47 -6.12 -7.14
CA PRO A 22 -3.68 -5.55 -8.22
C PRO A 22 -2.92 -6.67 -8.95
N GLY A 23 -2.47 -6.39 -10.17
CA GLY A 23 -1.68 -7.33 -10.97
C GLY A 23 -0.43 -7.83 -10.24
N SER A 24 0.00 -9.04 -10.56
CA SER A 24 1.20 -9.65 -10.00
C SER A 24 2.46 -8.88 -10.38
N LYS A 25 3.26 -8.49 -9.38
CA LYS A 25 4.57 -7.81 -9.62
C LYS A 25 5.50 -8.70 -10.43
N SER A 26 5.53 -10.00 -10.09
CA SER A 26 6.44 -10.96 -10.71
C SER A 26 6.09 -11.23 -12.17
N ILE A 27 4.80 -11.24 -12.51
CA ILE A 27 4.33 -11.36 -13.89
C ILE A 27 4.53 -10.04 -14.63
N SER A 28 4.12 -8.92 -14.05
CA SER A 28 4.23 -7.58 -14.65
C SER A 28 5.63 -7.30 -15.18
N ASN A 29 6.67 -7.42 -14.35
CA ASN A 29 8.05 -7.13 -14.77
C ASN A 29 8.60 -8.12 -15.81
N ARG A 30 8.16 -9.38 -15.80
CA ARG A 30 8.52 -10.35 -16.84
C ARG A 30 7.85 -10.02 -18.15
N VAL A 31 6.54 -9.75 -18.12
CA VAL A 31 5.76 -9.37 -19.31
C VAL A 31 6.30 -8.07 -19.92
N LEU A 32 6.66 -7.08 -19.10
CA LEU A 32 7.28 -5.85 -19.59
C LEU A 32 8.59 -6.11 -20.33
N LEU A 33 9.50 -6.89 -19.73
CA LEU A 33 10.76 -7.23 -20.39
C LEU A 33 10.52 -8.05 -21.66
N LEU A 34 9.67 -9.07 -21.62
CA LEU A 34 9.35 -9.93 -22.76
C LEU A 34 8.74 -9.12 -23.91
N ALA A 35 7.78 -8.23 -23.61
CA ALA A 35 7.20 -7.32 -24.59
C ALA A 35 8.25 -6.36 -25.15
N GLY A 36 9.13 -5.81 -24.30
CA GLY A 36 10.22 -4.93 -24.71
C GLY A 36 11.28 -5.62 -25.59
N LEU A 37 11.50 -6.93 -25.42
CA LEU A 37 12.43 -7.71 -26.24
C LEU A 37 11.79 -8.27 -27.52
N SER A 38 10.46 -8.27 -27.62
CA SER A 38 9.72 -8.90 -28.72
C SER A 38 9.69 -8.07 -30.00
N ALA A 39 9.50 -8.76 -31.13
CA ALA A 39 9.02 -8.13 -32.35
C ALA A 39 7.53 -7.76 -32.22
N GLY A 40 7.18 -6.52 -32.61
CA GLY A 40 5.80 -6.03 -32.66
C GLY A 40 5.31 -5.35 -31.37
N THR A 41 4.00 -5.10 -31.32
CA THR A 41 3.35 -4.38 -30.21
C THR A 41 2.50 -5.33 -29.36
N THR A 42 2.74 -5.32 -28.05
CA THR A 42 1.97 -6.09 -27.06
C THR A 42 1.06 -5.17 -26.26
N ALA A 43 -0.24 -5.45 -26.23
CA ALA A 43 -1.18 -4.82 -25.31
C ALA A 43 -1.18 -5.55 -23.97
N ILE A 44 -0.76 -4.87 -22.90
CA ILE A 44 -0.69 -5.43 -21.55
C ILE A 44 -1.85 -4.87 -20.73
N HIS A 45 -2.69 -5.76 -20.20
CA HIS A 45 -3.83 -5.42 -19.35
C HIS A 45 -3.53 -5.74 -17.89
N ASP A 46 -4.13 -4.96 -16.99
CA ASP A 46 -4.06 -5.16 -15.53
C ASP A 46 -2.62 -5.15 -14.98
N LEU A 47 -1.72 -4.44 -15.69
CA LEU A 47 -0.34 -4.24 -15.28
C LEU A 47 -0.31 -3.56 -13.90
N LEU A 48 0.50 -4.10 -12.99
CA LEU A 48 0.71 -3.46 -11.69
C LEU A 48 1.34 -2.08 -11.89
N ASP A 49 0.71 -1.03 -11.36
CA ASP A 49 1.35 0.27 -11.17
C ASP A 49 2.04 0.30 -9.80
N SER A 50 3.36 0.08 -9.78
CA SER A 50 4.18 0.12 -8.57
C SER A 50 5.57 0.69 -8.85
N ASP A 51 6.34 0.97 -7.80
CA ASP A 51 7.71 1.47 -7.94
C ASP A 51 8.58 0.54 -8.81
N ASP A 52 8.43 -0.78 -8.63
CA ASP A 52 9.18 -1.79 -9.37
C ASP A 52 8.83 -1.80 -10.88
N THR A 53 7.57 -1.60 -11.26
CA THR A 53 7.17 -1.55 -12.68
C THR A 53 7.45 -0.19 -13.31
N ARG A 54 7.35 0.90 -12.55
CA ARG A 54 7.72 2.25 -13.01
C ARG A 54 9.19 2.36 -13.40
N VAL A 55 10.10 1.76 -12.62
CA VAL A 55 11.54 1.74 -12.98
C VAL A 55 11.81 0.86 -14.20
N MET A 56 11.10 -0.27 -14.35
CA MET A 56 11.20 -1.11 -15.55
C MET A 56 10.69 -0.36 -16.79
N LEU A 57 9.53 0.30 -16.72
CA LEU A 57 8.98 1.11 -17.80
C LEU A 57 9.94 2.23 -18.21
N THR A 58 10.53 2.90 -17.22
CA THR A 58 11.53 3.96 -17.47
C THR A 58 12.74 3.37 -18.20
N ALA A 59 13.28 2.24 -17.74
CA ALA A 59 14.41 1.58 -18.38
C ALA A 59 14.08 1.16 -19.83
N LEU A 60 12.91 0.56 -20.08
CA LEU A 60 12.50 0.16 -21.42
C LEU A 60 12.34 1.35 -22.37
N ARG A 61 11.78 2.48 -21.91
CA ARG A 61 11.75 3.73 -22.69
C ARG A 61 13.15 4.23 -23.00
N THR A 62 14.05 4.25 -22.01
CA THR A 62 15.45 4.65 -22.20
C THR A 62 16.17 3.77 -23.22
N LEU A 63 15.82 2.48 -23.31
CA LEU A 63 16.40 1.53 -24.26
C LEU A 63 15.79 1.62 -25.67
N GLY A 64 14.74 2.43 -25.87
CA GLY A 64 14.12 2.70 -27.17
C GLY A 64 12.75 2.05 -27.40
N CYS A 65 12.16 1.36 -26.41
CA CYS A 65 10.81 0.83 -26.56
C CYS A 65 9.79 1.97 -26.66
N VAL A 66 8.81 1.85 -27.56
CA VAL A 66 7.67 2.77 -27.60
C VAL A 66 6.61 2.26 -26.62
N ILE A 67 6.24 3.09 -25.64
CA ILE A 67 5.29 2.75 -24.59
C ILE A 67 4.17 3.78 -24.56
N GLU A 68 2.95 3.35 -24.83
CA GLU A 68 1.76 4.19 -24.96
C GLU A 68 0.61 3.67 -24.11
N GLU A 69 -0.12 4.56 -23.44
CA GLU A 69 -1.35 4.20 -22.72
C GLU A 69 -2.54 4.25 -23.68
N LYS A 70 -3.33 3.18 -23.73
CA LYS A 70 -4.54 3.09 -24.56
C LYS A 70 -5.70 2.52 -23.75
N GLY A 71 -6.54 3.40 -23.21
CA GLY A 71 -7.62 3.02 -22.31
C GLY A 71 -7.05 2.40 -21.03
N ALA A 72 -7.49 1.19 -20.68
CA ALA A 72 -6.98 0.44 -19.52
C ALA A 72 -5.73 -0.43 -19.84
N ALA A 73 -5.24 -0.40 -21.07
CA ALA A 73 -4.11 -1.21 -21.51
C ALA A 73 -2.86 -0.36 -21.73
N LEU A 74 -1.69 -0.94 -21.47
CA LEU A 74 -0.40 -0.38 -21.85
C LEU A 74 0.09 -1.06 -23.13
N LEU A 75 0.32 -0.30 -24.19
CA LEU A 75 0.92 -0.80 -25.43
C LEU A 75 2.45 -0.68 -25.34
N VAL A 76 3.14 -1.79 -25.54
CA VAL A 76 4.61 -1.84 -25.59
C VAL A 76 5.03 -2.37 -26.95
N THR A 77 5.67 -1.51 -27.76
CA THR A 77 6.34 -1.90 -28.99
C THR A 77 7.80 -2.18 -28.68
N GLY A 78 8.19 -3.45 -28.84
CA GLY A 78 9.50 -3.94 -28.45
C GLY A 78 10.60 -3.67 -29.48
N LEU A 79 11.81 -3.99 -29.07
CA LEU A 79 13.06 -3.75 -29.79
C LEU A 79 13.40 -4.81 -30.85
N ASP A 80 12.59 -5.88 -30.98
CA ASP A 80 12.93 -7.04 -31.82
C ASP A 80 14.34 -7.62 -31.50
N GLY A 81 14.71 -7.60 -30.21
CA GLY A 81 16.03 -8.01 -29.74
C GLY A 81 17.20 -7.19 -30.28
N ARG A 82 16.99 -5.98 -30.81
CA ARG A 82 18.04 -5.12 -31.40
C ARG A 82 18.25 -3.86 -30.59
N LEU A 83 19.52 -3.56 -30.29
CA LEU A 83 19.89 -2.33 -29.58
C LEU A 83 19.93 -1.14 -30.54
N ASP A 84 18.94 -0.27 -30.45
CA ASP A 84 18.99 1.08 -31.03
C ASP A 84 19.82 2.01 -30.14
N VAL A 85 19.65 1.89 -28.82
CA VAL A 85 20.43 2.61 -27.82
C VAL A 85 21.62 1.76 -27.39
N LYS A 86 22.84 2.27 -27.65
CA LYS A 86 24.10 1.58 -27.35
C LYS A 86 24.71 1.97 -26.00
N GLU A 87 24.26 3.07 -25.40
CA GLU A 87 24.76 3.51 -24.10
C GLU A 87 23.63 4.06 -23.25
N ALA A 88 23.50 3.58 -22.01
CA ALA A 88 22.52 4.10 -21.05
C ALA A 88 22.92 3.83 -19.60
N GLN A 89 22.51 4.74 -18.71
CA GLN A 89 22.54 4.56 -17.27
C GLN A 89 21.12 4.30 -16.77
N LEU A 90 20.90 3.19 -16.09
CA LEU A 90 19.60 2.72 -15.65
C LEU A 90 19.54 2.65 -14.13
N PHE A 91 18.77 3.55 -13.52
CA PHE A 91 18.47 3.51 -12.09
C PHE A 91 17.25 2.62 -11.83
N LEU A 92 17.42 1.54 -11.08
CA LEU A 92 16.40 0.50 -10.87
C LEU A 92 15.89 0.43 -9.42
N GLY A 93 16.12 1.48 -8.62
CA GLY A 93 15.64 1.55 -7.24
C GLY A 93 16.04 0.34 -6.39
N ASN A 94 15.10 -0.23 -5.64
CA ASN A 94 15.26 -1.51 -4.94
C ASN A 94 14.52 -2.68 -5.66
N ALA A 95 14.34 -2.58 -6.98
CA ALA A 95 13.56 -3.50 -7.79
C ALA A 95 14.40 -4.69 -8.26
N GLY A 96 14.46 -5.76 -7.46
CA GLY A 96 15.23 -6.95 -7.83
C GLY A 96 14.69 -7.66 -9.07
N THR A 97 13.36 -7.61 -9.23
CA THR A 97 12.65 -8.19 -10.38
C THR A 97 12.91 -7.43 -11.69
N ALA A 98 13.46 -6.21 -11.64
CA ALA A 98 13.97 -5.48 -12.80
C ALA A 98 15.48 -5.65 -13.00
N MET A 99 16.26 -5.48 -11.92
CA MET A 99 17.72 -5.53 -11.93
C MET A 99 18.27 -6.81 -12.56
N ARG A 100 17.80 -8.00 -12.13
CA ARG A 100 18.38 -9.28 -12.58
C ARG A 100 18.04 -9.57 -14.06
N PRO A 101 16.78 -9.50 -14.50
CA PRO A 101 16.45 -9.76 -15.90
C PRO A 101 17.06 -8.75 -16.88
N LEU A 102 17.09 -7.45 -16.55
CA LEU A 102 17.75 -6.44 -17.39
C LEU A 102 19.27 -6.66 -17.47
N THR A 103 19.92 -7.04 -16.36
CA THR A 103 21.34 -7.40 -16.36
C THR A 103 21.62 -8.51 -17.38
N ALA A 104 20.84 -9.59 -17.35
CA ALA A 104 21.04 -10.72 -18.26
C ALA A 104 20.78 -10.34 -19.72
N ALA A 105 19.64 -9.70 -20.02
CA ALA A 105 19.28 -9.32 -21.37
C ALA A 105 20.30 -8.35 -21.99
N LEU A 106 20.65 -7.28 -21.26
CA LEU A 106 21.57 -6.25 -21.75
C LEU A 106 23.01 -6.76 -21.86
N ALA A 107 23.46 -7.65 -20.96
CA ALA A 107 24.79 -8.25 -21.07
C ALA A 107 24.94 -9.09 -22.34
N VAL A 108 23.92 -9.88 -22.68
CA VAL A 108 23.88 -10.72 -23.88
C VAL A 108 23.79 -9.86 -25.15
N LEU A 109 22.94 -8.83 -25.15
CA LEU A 109 22.80 -7.88 -26.26
C LEU A 109 24.07 -7.06 -26.48
N ALA A 110 24.69 -6.54 -25.41
CA ALA A 110 25.93 -5.78 -25.49
C ALA A 110 27.08 -6.63 -26.04
N ALA A 111 27.18 -7.90 -25.63
CA ALA A 111 28.22 -8.81 -26.12
C ALA A 111 28.05 -9.19 -27.60
N THR A 112 26.81 -9.22 -28.11
CA THR A 112 26.53 -9.62 -29.50
C THR A 112 26.42 -8.46 -30.48
N GLN A 113 26.07 -7.27 -30.00
CA GLN A 113 25.76 -6.12 -30.86
C GLN A 113 26.60 -4.88 -30.54
N GLY A 114 27.47 -4.95 -29.54
CA GLY A 114 28.12 -3.79 -28.93
C GLY A 114 27.15 -3.00 -28.04
N GLY A 115 27.69 -2.38 -27.00
CA GLY A 115 26.95 -1.53 -26.07
C GLY A 115 27.64 -1.36 -24.73
N ARG A 116 27.24 -0.35 -23.97
CA ARG A 116 27.72 -0.05 -22.62
C ARG A 116 26.56 0.41 -21.74
N PHE A 117 26.18 -0.40 -20.77
CA PHE A 117 25.07 -0.09 -19.86
C PHE A 117 25.54 -0.07 -18.41
N GLU A 118 25.10 0.90 -17.65
CA GLU A 118 25.38 0.95 -16.20
C GLU A 118 24.07 0.83 -15.43
N LEU A 119 23.97 -0.18 -14.55
CA LEU A 119 22.78 -0.48 -13.78
C LEU A 119 23.07 -0.23 -12.30
N SER A 120 22.25 0.62 -11.66
CA SER A 120 22.40 1.02 -10.27
C SER A 120 21.06 1.03 -9.52
N GLY A 121 21.10 1.29 -8.22
CA GLY A 121 19.90 1.39 -7.40
C GLY A 121 20.13 2.21 -6.14
N VAL A 122 19.21 2.09 -5.19
CA VAL A 122 19.39 2.65 -3.83
C VAL A 122 20.48 1.88 -3.07
N PRO A 123 21.05 2.41 -1.97
CA PRO A 123 22.11 1.73 -1.21
C PRO A 123 21.81 0.26 -0.89
N ARG A 124 20.57 -0.04 -0.46
CA ARG A 124 20.13 -1.42 -0.18
C ARG A 124 20.25 -2.35 -1.40
N MET A 125 20.07 -1.85 -2.63
CA MET A 125 20.26 -2.67 -3.84
C MET A 125 21.73 -3.12 -3.99
N HIS A 126 22.69 -2.31 -3.55
CA HIS A 126 24.12 -2.62 -3.63
C HIS A 126 24.56 -3.66 -2.58
N GLU A 127 23.67 -4.02 -1.66
CA GLU A 127 23.88 -5.10 -0.68
C GLU A 127 23.16 -6.40 -1.09
N ARG A 128 22.42 -6.39 -2.21
CA ARG A 128 21.66 -7.56 -2.66
C ARG A 128 22.46 -8.38 -3.67
N PRO A 129 22.67 -9.69 -3.41
CA PRO A 129 23.55 -10.51 -4.24
C PRO A 129 23.05 -10.62 -5.68
N ILE A 130 24.00 -10.59 -6.62
CA ILE A 130 23.82 -10.86 -8.05
C ILE A 130 24.98 -11.68 -8.64
N GLY A 131 26.00 -12.00 -7.84
CA GLY A 131 27.23 -12.69 -8.25
C GLY A 131 27.00 -13.95 -9.07
N ASP A 132 26.15 -14.88 -8.63
CA ASP A 132 25.92 -16.12 -9.38
C ASP A 132 25.36 -15.87 -10.80
N LEU A 133 24.56 -14.81 -10.99
CA LEU A 133 24.10 -14.41 -12.32
C LEU A 133 25.24 -13.79 -13.13
N VAL A 134 26.06 -12.94 -12.52
CA VAL A 134 27.22 -12.31 -13.15
C VAL A 134 28.22 -13.39 -13.60
N ASP A 135 28.49 -14.38 -12.76
CA ASP A 135 29.39 -15.48 -13.06
C ASP A 135 28.85 -16.36 -14.18
N ALA A 136 27.56 -16.68 -14.20
CA ALA A 136 26.92 -17.39 -15.30
C ALA A 136 27.01 -16.63 -16.64
N LEU A 137 26.83 -15.30 -16.63
CA LEU A 137 26.96 -14.48 -17.82
C LEU A 137 28.42 -14.34 -18.27
N ARG A 138 29.38 -14.25 -17.35
CA ARG A 138 30.82 -14.26 -17.66
C ARG A 138 31.27 -15.60 -18.23
N GLN A 139 30.73 -16.73 -17.76
CA GLN A 139 30.96 -18.05 -18.37
C GLN A 139 30.55 -18.06 -19.85
N LEU A 140 29.43 -17.40 -20.19
CA LEU A 140 28.94 -17.23 -21.56
C LEU A 140 29.84 -16.31 -22.42
N GLY A 141 30.68 -15.49 -21.79
CA GLY A 141 31.58 -14.54 -22.44
C GLY A 141 31.11 -13.08 -22.40
N CYS A 142 30.09 -12.75 -21.59
CA CYS A 142 29.67 -11.36 -21.39
C CYS A 142 30.70 -10.57 -20.57
N ASP A 143 31.02 -9.35 -21.01
CA ASP A 143 31.84 -8.40 -20.26
C ASP A 143 30.98 -7.70 -19.20
N ILE A 144 31.23 -8.01 -17.93
CA ILE A 144 30.49 -7.45 -16.79
C ILE A 144 31.47 -7.07 -15.68
N ALA A 145 31.43 -5.80 -15.26
CA ALA A 145 32.19 -5.28 -14.14
C ALA A 145 31.27 -4.90 -12.97
N CYS A 146 31.57 -5.39 -11.78
CA CYS A 146 30.99 -4.88 -10.53
C CYS A 146 31.75 -3.61 -10.16
N LEU A 147 31.09 -2.46 -10.14
CA LEU A 147 31.76 -1.15 -10.04
C LEU A 147 32.18 -0.80 -8.60
N GLN A 148 31.62 -1.48 -7.60
CA GLN A 148 31.93 -1.29 -6.19
C GLN A 148 32.38 -2.60 -5.56
N THR A 149 31.42 -3.45 -5.16
CA THR A 149 31.70 -4.73 -4.51
C THR A 149 31.43 -5.88 -5.48
N GLU A 150 32.40 -6.79 -5.62
CA GLU A 150 32.27 -7.95 -6.49
C GLU A 150 31.07 -8.81 -6.10
N GLY A 151 30.24 -9.18 -7.09
CA GLY A 151 29.01 -9.94 -6.87
C GLY A 151 27.78 -9.10 -6.48
N TYR A 152 27.89 -7.77 -6.49
CA TYR A 152 26.81 -6.84 -6.14
C TYR A 152 26.70 -5.67 -7.14
N PRO A 153 25.50 -5.07 -7.31
CA PRO A 153 25.36 -3.79 -8.00
C PRO A 153 26.13 -2.65 -7.30
N PRO A 154 26.49 -1.56 -7.99
CA PRO A 154 26.17 -1.24 -9.38
C PRO A 154 27.05 -2.00 -10.37
N LEU A 155 26.49 -2.29 -11.55
CA LEU A 155 27.12 -3.08 -12.61
C LEU A 155 27.35 -2.24 -13.86
N ARG A 156 28.45 -2.51 -14.58
CA ARG A 156 28.64 -2.09 -15.96
C ARG A 156 28.63 -3.31 -16.87
N LEU A 157 27.82 -3.26 -17.93
CA LEU A 157 27.60 -4.33 -18.90
C LEU A 157 28.15 -3.87 -20.26
N GLY A 158 29.12 -4.61 -20.80
CA GLY A 158 29.80 -4.28 -22.05
C GLY A 158 30.77 -3.10 -21.94
N SER A 159 31.70 -3.04 -22.88
CA SER A 159 32.72 -2.01 -22.99
C SER A 159 32.39 -0.92 -24.03
N GLY A 160 31.26 -1.06 -24.75
CA GLY A 160 30.92 -0.21 -25.90
C GLY A 160 31.70 -0.55 -27.19
N ALA A 161 32.69 -1.43 -27.11
CA ALA A 161 33.43 -1.89 -28.29
C ALA A 161 32.57 -2.78 -29.19
N ALA A 162 32.93 -2.82 -30.48
CA ALA A 162 32.33 -3.77 -31.42
C ALA A 162 32.62 -5.23 -30.97
N PRO A 163 31.73 -6.19 -31.25
CA PRO A 163 31.93 -7.59 -30.89
C PRO A 163 33.28 -8.10 -31.41
N THR A 164 34.10 -8.69 -30.54
CA THR A 164 35.50 -9.05 -30.83
C THR A 164 35.68 -10.29 -31.71
N GLY A 165 34.64 -10.72 -32.44
CA GLY A 165 34.66 -11.89 -33.33
C GLY A 165 34.63 -13.26 -32.60
N HIS A 166 35.05 -13.31 -31.33
CA HIS A 166 34.81 -14.45 -30.44
C HIS A 166 33.38 -14.38 -29.92
N GLY A 167 32.42 -14.92 -30.67
CA GLY A 167 31.02 -14.96 -30.24
C GLY A 167 30.82 -15.62 -28.86
N LEU A 168 29.61 -15.46 -28.30
CA LEU A 168 29.26 -16.05 -27.00
C LEU A 168 29.41 -17.59 -27.01
N ARG A 169 29.78 -18.16 -25.87
CA ARG A 169 30.03 -19.59 -25.67
C ARG A 169 28.73 -20.38 -25.46
N THR A 170 27.85 -20.38 -26.46
CA THR A 170 26.52 -20.98 -26.37
C THR A 170 26.50 -22.51 -26.51
N GLN A 171 27.62 -23.12 -26.93
CA GLN A 171 27.71 -24.57 -27.18
C GLN A 171 27.94 -25.39 -25.91
N ALA A 172 28.44 -24.77 -24.83
CA ALA A 172 28.62 -25.42 -23.54
C ALA A 172 27.46 -25.06 -22.60
N PRO A 173 27.03 -25.97 -21.70
CA PRO A 173 26.03 -25.63 -20.70
C PRO A 173 26.53 -24.51 -19.77
N ILE A 174 25.64 -23.55 -19.49
CA ILE A 174 25.88 -22.48 -18.52
C ILE A 174 25.48 -23.00 -17.14
N ARG A 175 26.34 -22.89 -16.14
CA ARG A 175 26.03 -23.36 -14.79
C ARG A 175 25.61 -22.22 -13.87
N VAL A 176 24.54 -22.44 -13.12
CA VAL A 176 24.03 -21.50 -12.13
C VAL A 176 23.57 -22.23 -10.87
N ARG A 177 23.83 -21.65 -9.71
CA ARG A 177 23.38 -22.20 -8.43
C ARG A 177 21.86 -22.13 -8.29
N GLY A 178 21.26 -23.24 -7.87
CA GLY A 178 19.82 -23.36 -7.65
C GLY A 178 19.35 -22.93 -6.26
N ASP A 179 20.25 -22.86 -5.29
CA ASP A 179 19.96 -22.77 -3.85
C ASP A 179 20.02 -21.35 -3.27
N VAL A 180 20.39 -20.36 -4.09
CA VAL A 180 20.53 -18.95 -3.66
C VAL A 180 19.32 -18.11 -4.03
N SER A 181 18.94 -18.07 -5.32
CA SER A 181 17.82 -17.26 -5.81
C SER A 181 17.32 -17.73 -7.17
N SER A 182 16.02 -17.99 -7.28
CA SER A 182 15.37 -18.30 -8.57
C SER A 182 15.49 -17.16 -9.58
N GLN A 183 15.72 -15.91 -9.14
CA GLN A 183 15.83 -14.77 -10.04
C GLN A 183 17.00 -14.90 -11.01
N PHE A 184 18.08 -15.58 -10.64
CA PHE A 184 19.25 -15.76 -11.50
C PHE A 184 18.95 -16.71 -12.66
N LEU A 185 18.44 -17.90 -12.36
CA LEU A 185 17.99 -18.85 -13.39
C LEU A 185 16.91 -18.22 -14.28
N THR A 186 15.91 -17.54 -13.71
CA THR A 186 14.86 -16.92 -14.55
C THR A 186 15.40 -15.78 -15.41
N ALA A 187 16.37 -14.99 -14.94
CA ALA A 187 16.99 -13.96 -15.75
C ALA A 187 17.76 -14.55 -16.94
N LEU A 188 18.48 -15.66 -16.73
CA LEU A 188 19.12 -16.41 -17.82
C LEU A 188 18.07 -16.91 -18.82
N LEU A 189 17.01 -17.59 -18.35
CA LEU A 189 15.96 -18.12 -19.24
C LEU A 189 15.26 -17.03 -20.06
N LEU A 190 15.15 -15.81 -19.54
CA LEU A 190 14.61 -14.65 -20.26
C LEU A 190 15.62 -14.05 -21.27
N ALA A 191 16.92 -14.19 -21.04
CA ALA A 191 17.94 -13.60 -21.92
C ALA A 191 18.40 -14.54 -23.05
N LEU A 192 18.50 -15.84 -22.77
CA LEU A 192 19.08 -16.82 -23.69
C LEU A 192 18.35 -17.01 -25.04
N PRO A 193 17.02 -16.80 -25.16
CA PRO A 193 16.38 -16.79 -26.47
C PRO A 193 16.98 -15.78 -27.45
N LEU A 194 17.57 -14.69 -26.96
CA LEU A 194 18.23 -13.67 -27.80
C LEU A 194 19.49 -14.19 -28.51
N VAL A 195 20.03 -15.35 -28.10
CA VAL A 195 21.26 -15.94 -28.64
C VAL A 195 21.14 -17.41 -29.00
N ALA A 196 19.91 -17.90 -29.09
CA ALA A 196 19.60 -19.27 -29.49
C ALA A 196 19.36 -19.43 -31.00
N GLU A 197 19.68 -18.43 -31.84
CA GLU A 197 19.43 -18.47 -33.29
C GLU A 197 20.15 -19.65 -33.96
N ARG A 198 21.44 -19.84 -33.64
CA ARG A 198 22.31 -20.83 -34.31
C ARG A 198 22.35 -22.20 -33.64
N HIS A 199 22.21 -22.23 -32.31
CA HIS A 199 22.30 -23.45 -31.51
C HIS A 199 21.31 -23.37 -30.35
N ALA A 200 20.84 -24.52 -29.87
CA ALA A 200 20.13 -24.58 -28.59
C ALA A 200 21.09 -24.22 -27.46
N VAL A 201 20.58 -23.55 -26.42
CA VAL A 201 21.39 -23.12 -25.27
C VAL A 201 20.85 -23.75 -24.00
N THR A 202 21.74 -24.38 -23.23
CA THR A 202 21.38 -25.12 -22.02
C THR A 202 21.90 -24.44 -20.77
N VAL A 203 21.06 -24.37 -19.73
CA VAL A 203 21.43 -23.99 -18.38
C VAL A 203 21.34 -25.20 -17.47
N GLU A 204 22.41 -25.52 -16.77
CA GLU A 204 22.49 -26.55 -15.72
C GLU A 204 22.35 -25.90 -14.34
N VAL A 205 21.50 -26.48 -13.50
CA VAL A 205 21.30 -26.05 -12.11
C VAL A 205 22.20 -26.84 -11.18
N GLU A 206 23.06 -26.14 -10.44
CA GLU A 206 23.88 -26.73 -9.39
C GLU A 206 23.13 -26.74 -8.05
N GLY A 207 23.11 -27.89 -7.38
CA GLY A 207 22.42 -28.06 -6.10
C GLY A 207 20.89 -28.20 -6.21
N GLU A 208 20.18 -27.98 -5.11
CA GLU A 208 18.72 -28.02 -5.09
C GLU A 208 18.13 -26.69 -5.55
N LEU A 209 17.23 -26.74 -6.53
CA LEU A 209 16.52 -25.55 -6.99
C LEU A 209 15.46 -25.11 -5.96
N ILE A 210 15.67 -23.96 -5.35
CA ILE A 210 14.67 -23.31 -4.51
C ILE A 210 13.71 -22.46 -5.33
N SER A 211 12.54 -22.15 -4.77
CA SER A 211 11.59 -21.20 -5.35
C SER A 211 11.15 -21.55 -6.79
N LYS A 212 11.01 -22.86 -7.05
CA LYS A 212 10.51 -23.47 -8.32
C LYS A 212 9.28 -22.76 -8.91
N PRO A 213 8.29 -22.29 -8.11
CA PRO A 213 7.16 -21.50 -8.61
C PRO A 213 7.50 -20.32 -9.53
N TYR A 214 8.59 -19.59 -9.26
CA TYR A 214 8.96 -18.44 -10.10
C TYR A 214 9.59 -18.86 -11.43
N VAL A 215 10.20 -20.05 -11.45
CA VAL A 215 10.69 -20.66 -12.69
C VAL A 215 9.49 -21.11 -13.52
N GLU A 216 8.50 -21.78 -12.93
CA GLU A 216 7.22 -22.12 -13.59
C GLU A 216 6.57 -20.88 -14.23
N ILE A 217 6.40 -19.78 -13.50
CA ILE A 217 5.86 -18.52 -14.06
C ILE A 217 6.65 -18.08 -15.29
N THR A 218 7.99 -18.18 -15.22
CA THR A 218 8.86 -17.77 -16.32
C THR A 218 8.68 -18.66 -17.55
N LEU A 219 8.61 -19.97 -17.37
CA LEU A 219 8.39 -20.93 -18.45
C LEU A 219 7.02 -20.72 -19.13
N ASN A 220 5.96 -20.56 -18.33
CA ASN A 220 4.62 -20.28 -18.82
C ASN A 220 4.56 -18.98 -19.63
N LEU A 221 5.25 -17.93 -19.17
CA LEU A 221 5.30 -16.66 -19.90
C LEU A 221 6.15 -16.77 -21.17
N LEU A 222 7.30 -17.46 -21.14
CA LEU A 222 8.12 -17.69 -22.33
C LEU A 222 7.30 -18.40 -23.42
N GLU A 223 6.51 -19.41 -23.05
CA GLU A 223 5.64 -20.13 -23.99
C GLU A 223 4.60 -19.20 -24.63
N ARG A 224 3.98 -18.30 -23.86
CA ARG A 224 3.06 -17.28 -24.40
C ARG A 224 3.73 -16.32 -25.39
N PHE A 225 5.04 -16.12 -25.26
CA PHE A 225 5.85 -15.31 -26.19
C PHE A 225 6.55 -16.15 -27.28
N GLY A 226 6.11 -17.41 -27.47
CA GLY A 226 6.52 -18.29 -28.55
C GLY A 226 7.75 -19.15 -28.28
N ILE A 227 8.21 -19.24 -27.02
CA ILE A 227 9.44 -19.95 -26.65
C ILE A 227 9.10 -21.10 -25.70
N VAL A 228 9.19 -22.32 -26.21
CA VAL A 228 8.95 -23.55 -25.44
C VAL A 228 10.28 -24.08 -24.92
N VAL A 229 10.61 -23.77 -23.67
CA VAL A 229 11.84 -24.26 -23.02
C VAL A 229 11.68 -25.74 -22.66
N GLN A 230 12.63 -26.56 -23.08
CA GLN A 230 12.71 -27.97 -22.70
C GLN A 230 13.35 -28.10 -21.31
N ARG A 231 12.91 -29.07 -20.51
CA ARG A 231 13.47 -29.30 -19.17
C ARG A 231 13.80 -30.76 -18.92
N ASP A 232 14.94 -31.00 -18.28
CA ASP A 232 15.26 -32.27 -17.61
C ASP A 232 15.01 -32.11 -16.11
N GLY A 233 13.76 -32.39 -15.72
CA GLY A 233 13.28 -32.12 -14.37
C GLY A 233 13.54 -30.67 -13.95
N TRP A 234 14.26 -30.51 -12.84
CA TRP A 234 14.74 -29.22 -12.33
C TRP A 234 16.26 -29.05 -12.46
N ARG A 235 16.93 -29.97 -13.17
CA ARG A 235 18.39 -30.06 -13.27
C ARG A 235 18.94 -29.28 -14.45
N ALA A 236 18.21 -29.26 -15.56
CA ALA A 236 18.63 -28.52 -16.75
C ALA A 236 17.44 -27.95 -17.53
N PHE A 237 17.69 -26.84 -18.21
CA PHE A 237 16.75 -26.13 -19.05
C PHE A 237 17.40 -25.81 -20.40
N THR A 238 16.75 -26.18 -21.49
CA THR A 238 17.26 -25.98 -22.85
C THR A 238 16.33 -25.07 -23.63
N VAL A 239 16.84 -23.91 -24.02
CA VAL A 239 16.20 -22.99 -24.96
C VAL A 239 16.44 -23.52 -26.38
N PRO A 240 15.40 -23.86 -27.16
CA PRO A 240 15.56 -24.46 -28.48
C PRO A 240 16.28 -23.55 -29.48
N GLN A 241 16.97 -24.17 -30.45
CA GLN A 241 17.52 -23.47 -31.60
C GLN A 241 16.41 -22.73 -32.37
N GLY A 242 16.69 -21.51 -32.83
CA GLY A 242 15.76 -20.69 -33.59
C GLY A 242 14.70 -20.00 -32.73
N SER A 243 14.83 -20.05 -31.40
CA SER A 243 13.96 -19.29 -30.50
C SER A 243 14.08 -17.79 -30.79
N ALA A 244 12.93 -17.12 -30.91
CA ALA A 244 12.85 -15.67 -31.11
C ALA A 244 11.56 -15.14 -30.47
N TYR A 245 11.66 -14.00 -29.79
CA TYR A 245 10.52 -13.39 -29.11
C TYR A 245 9.48 -12.85 -30.10
N ARG A 246 8.23 -13.25 -29.92
CA ARG A 246 7.09 -12.73 -30.68
C ARG A 246 6.04 -12.18 -29.74
N SER A 247 5.51 -11.00 -30.06
CA SER A 247 4.37 -10.47 -29.32
C SER A 247 3.16 -11.42 -29.42
N PRO A 248 2.47 -11.73 -28.30
CA PRO A 248 1.19 -12.43 -28.33
C PRO A 248 0.03 -11.53 -28.81
N GLY A 249 0.29 -10.26 -29.15
CA GLY A 249 -0.71 -9.25 -29.45
C GLY A 249 -1.34 -8.66 -28.18
N SER A 250 -1.89 -9.49 -27.30
CA SER A 250 -2.46 -9.06 -26.01
C SER A 250 -2.17 -10.07 -24.90
N ILE A 251 -2.02 -9.57 -23.67
CA ILE A 251 -1.81 -10.39 -22.47
C ILE A 251 -2.40 -9.72 -21.22
N HIS A 252 -3.06 -10.51 -20.38
CA HIS A 252 -3.55 -10.08 -19.06
C HIS A 252 -2.57 -10.49 -17.96
N VAL A 253 -2.33 -9.57 -17.04
CA VAL A 253 -1.62 -9.85 -15.79
C VAL A 253 -2.64 -10.24 -14.73
N GLU A 254 -2.60 -11.50 -14.27
CA GLU A 254 -3.46 -11.95 -13.16
C GLU A 254 -3.08 -11.26 -11.84
N GLY A 255 -4.04 -11.21 -10.90
CA GLY A 255 -3.87 -10.65 -9.57
C GLY A 255 -2.76 -11.33 -8.78
N ASP A 256 -2.09 -10.60 -7.89
CA ASP A 256 -0.91 -11.09 -7.18
C ASP A 256 -1.22 -12.18 -6.13
N ALA A 257 -0.67 -13.38 -6.32
CA ALA A 257 -0.93 -14.53 -5.44
C ALA A 257 -0.32 -14.38 -4.04
N SER A 258 0.81 -13.69 -3.94
CA SER A 258 1.37 -13.35 -2.64
C SER A 258 0.47 -12.36 -1.91
N SER A 259 -0.06 -11.34 -2.59
CA SER A 259 -0.99 -10.38 -2.00
C SER A 259 -2.32 -11.01 -1.60
N ALA A 260 -2.78 -12.02 -2.34
CA ALA A 260 -3.95 -12.80 -2.00
C ALA A 260 -3.84 -13.44 -0.61
N SER A 261 -2.64 -13.85 -0.18
CA SER A 261 -2.45 -14.52 1.12
C SER A 261 -2.93 -13.67 2.30
N TYR A 262 -2.79 -12.35 2.23
CA TYR A 262 -3.25 -11.42 3.28
C TYR A 262 -4.76 -11.47 3.45
N PHE A 263 -5.51 -11.53 2.35
CA PHE A 263 -6.97 -11.57 2.37
C PHE A 263 -7.50 -12.98 2.62
N ILE A 264 -6.76 -14.02 2.23
CA ILE A 264 -7.04 -15.40 2.66
C ILE A 264 -6.89 -15.52 4.18
N ALA A 265 -5.79 -14.99 4.74
CA ALA A 265 -5.59 -14.97 6.18
C ALA A 265 -6.63 -14.10 6.91
N LEU A 266 -6.99 -12.95 6.34
CA LEU A 266 -8.07 -12.10 6.84
C LEU A 266 -9.39 -12.89 6.94
N GLY A 267 -9.76 -13.63 5.88
CA GLY A 267 -10.94 -14.49 5.89
C GLY A 267 -10.85 -15.58 6.95
N ALA A 268 -9.69 -16.24 7.08
CA ALA A 268 -9.47 -17.27 8.08
C ALA A 268 -9.56 -16.75 9.52
N ILE A 269 -9.16 -15.50 9.77
CA ILE A 269 -9.13 -14.88 11.11
C ILE A 269 -10.49 -14.25 11.47
N ALA A 270 -11.10 -13.53 10.53
CA ALA A 270 -12.13 -12.54 10.82
C ALA A 270 -13.43 -12.67 10.00
N ALA A 271 -13.50 -13.54 8.99
CA ALA A 271 -14.75 -13.77 8.24
C ALA A 271 -15.69 -14.73 8.97
N ASN A 272 -16.25 -14.26 10.08
CA ASN A 272 -17.14 -15.00 10.97
C ASN A 272 -18.58 -15.08 10.43
N ASP A 273 -19.12 -13.96 9.95
CA ASP A 273 -20.53 -13.85 9.57
C ASP A 273 -20.73 -14.12 8.07
N ALA A 274 -19.90 -13.51 7.23
CA ALA A 274 -19.93 -13.60 5.77
C ALA A 274 -18.51 -13.75 5.21
N PRO A 275 -18.34 -14.37 4.03
CA PRO A 275 -17.01 -14.57 3.44
C PRO A 275 -16.36 -13.27 2.98
N VAL A 276 -15.04 -13.30 2.86
CA VAL A 276 -14.25 -12.34 2.10
C VAL A 276 -14.04 -12.91 0.69
N ARG A 277 -14.52 -12.20 -0.32
CA ARG A 277 -14.34 -12.47 -1.75
C ARG A 277 -13.06 -11.79 -2.22
N ILE A 278 -12.22 -12.52 -2.94
CA ILE A 278 -10.97 -12.05 -3.52
C ILE A 278 -11.08 -12.22 -5.03
N GLU A 279 -11.02 -11.12 -5.77
CA GLU A 279 -11.15 -11.07 -7.23
C GLU A 279 -9.78 -10.87 -7.89
N GLY A 280 -9.60 -11.43 -9.08
CA GLY A 280 -8.39 -11.31 -9.92
C GLY A 280 -7.44 -12.50 -9.81
N ILE A 281 -7.72 -13.48 -8.95
CA ILE A 281 -6.92 -14.71 -8.83
C ILE A 281 -7.79 -15.91 -8.45
N GLY A 282 -7.50 -17.08 -9.02
CA GLY A 282 -8.30 -18.28 -8.83
C GLY A 282 -7.59 -19.58 -9.16
N THR A 283 -8.37 -20.61 -9.49
CA THR A 283 -7.89 -21.98 -9.77
C THR A 283 -7.05 -22.09 -11.05
N ASP A 284 -7.12 -21.09 -11.92
CA ASP A 284 -6.41 -20.96 -13.19
C ASP A 284 -5.08 -20.19 -13.08
N SER A 285 -4.70 -19.76 -11.87
CA SER A 285 -3.47 -19.02 -11.62
C SER A 285 -2.22 -19.84 -11.94
N ILE A 286 -1.26 -19.20 -12.63
CA ILE A 286 0.07 -19.79 -12.89
C ILE A 286 1.06 -19.55 -11.73
N GLN A 287 0.67 -18.78 -10.72
CA GLN A 287 1.54 -18.42 -9.59
C GLN A 287 1.51 -19.51 -8.53
N GLY A 288 2.67 -20.07 -8.16
CA GLY A 288 2.70 -21.14 -7.16
C GLY A 288 2.27 -20.71 -5.74
N ASP A 289 2.34 -19.42 -5.42
CA ASP A 289 1.86 -18.87 -4.14
C ASP A 289 0.36 -19.10 -3.92
N ILE A 290 -0.43 -19.41 -4.95
CA ILE A 290 -1.84 -19.82 -4.82
C ILE A 290 -2.01 -21.07 -3.92
N ARG A 291 -0.95 -21.87 -3.78
CA ARG A 291 -0.91 -23.03 -2.86
C ARG A 291 -1.04 -22.64 -1.39
N PHE A 292 -0.93 -21.35 -1.05
CA PHE A 292 -1.23 -20.83 0.29
C PHE A 292 -2.63 -21.28 0.77
N ILE A 293 -3.58 -21.45 -0.14
CA ILE A 293 -4.92 -22.00 0.15
C ILE A 293 -4.84 -23.33 0.91
N GLN A 294 -3.90 -24.21 0.55
CA GLN A 294 -3.73 -25.51 1.20
C GLN A 294 -3.24 -25.36 2.63
N ALA A 295 -2.29 -24.45 2.87
CA ALA A 295 -1.80 -24.14 4.22
C ALA A 295 -2.89 -23.48 5.06
N ALA A 296 -3.65 -22.53 4.51
CA ALA A 296 -4.77 -21.90 5.19
C ALA A 296 -5.87 -22.92 5.57
N ARG A 297 -6.24 -23.82 4.66
CA ARG A 297 -7.15 -24.94 4.95
C ARG A 297 -6.61 -25.87 6.03
N ALA A 298 -5.31 -26.18 6.01
CA ALA A 298 -4.67 -27.00 7.05
C ALA A 298 -4.68 -26.32 8.44
N MET A 299 -4.63 -24.98 8.49
CA MET A 299 -4.85 -24.21 9.71
C MET A 299 -6.33 -24.09 10.09
N GLY A 300 -7.25 -24.50 9.24
CA GLY A 300 -8.69 -24.54 9.51
C GLY A 300 -9.55 -23.51 8.78
N ALA A 301 -9.01 -22.78 7.80
CA ALA A 301 -9.82 -21.88 6.96
C ALA A 301 -10.77 -22.67 6.05
N ASP A 302 -11.97 -22.14 5.82
CA ASP A 302 -12.86 -22.61 4.76
C ASP A 302 -12.63 -21.75 3.52
N VAL A 303 -12.23 -22.39 2.41
CA VAL A 303 -11.86 -21.69 1.18
C VAL A 303 -12.59 -22.33 0.01
N LEU A 304 -13.36 -21.53 -0.73
CA LEU A 304 -13.90 -21.85 -2.04
C LEU A 304 -13.11 -21.10 -3.10
N SER A 305 -13.00 -21.68 -4.29
CA SER A 305 -12.19 -21.12 -5.37
C SER A 305 -12.78 -21.47 -6.73
N GLY A 306 -12.80 -20.52 -7.65
CA GLY A 306 -13.08 -20.74 -9.06
C GLY A 306 -12.08 -20.00 -9.95
N PRO A 307 -12.27 -19.96 -11.27
CA PRO A 307 -11.40 -19.19 -12.17
C PRO A 307 -11.47 -17.70 -11.85
N GLY A 308 -10.32 -17.06 -11.65
CA GLY A 308 -10.22 -15.63 -11.35
C GLY A 308 -10.77 -15.15 -9.99
N TRP A 309 -11.24 -16.03 -9.10
CA TRP A 309 -11.72 -15.62 -7.77
C TRP A 309 -11.53 -16.66 -6.66
N LEU A 310 -11.48 -16.19 -5.41
CA LEU A 310 -11.51 -16.97 -4.16
C LEU A 310 -12.59 -16.43 -3.19
N GLU A 311 -13.15 -17.30 -2.36
CA GLU A 311 -13.96 -16.91 -1.20
C GLU A 311 -13.43 -17.59 0.05
N VAL A 312 -13.23 -16.82 1.11
CA VAL A 312 -12.67 -17.33 2.36
C VAL A 312 -13.58 -16.98 3.52
N LYS A 313 -13.93 -18.01 4.29
CA LYS A 313 -14.66 -17.90 5.55
C LYS A 313 -13.81 -18.49 6.69
N ARG A 314 -14.01 -17.99 7.90
CA ARG A 314 -13.44 -18.61 9.10
C ARG A 314 -14.08 -19.98 9.31
N GLY A 315 -13.26 -21.02 9.29
CA GLY A 315 -13.65 -22.38 9.63
C GLY A 315 -13.38 -22.68 11.12
N ARG A 316 -12.38 -23.52 11.40
CA ARG A 316 -11.99 -23.88 12.77
C ARG A 316 -11.43 -22.67 13.51
N TRP A 317 -11.86 -22.47 14.77
CA TRP A 317 -11.36 -21.42 15.65
C TRP A 317 -11.11 -21.95 17.08
N PRO A 318 -9.97 -21.66 17.73
CA PRO A 318 -8.77 -21.02 17.17
C PRO A 318 -8.21 -21.79 15.97
N LEU A 319 -7.35 -21.14 15.18
CA LEU A 319 -6.67 -21.82 14.08
C LEU A 319 -5.83 -22.99 14.61
N GLN A 320 -5.51 -23.95 13.76
CA GLN A 320 -4.62 -25.06 14.09
C GLN A 320 -3.18 -24.72 13.69
N ALA A 321 -2.23 -24.94 14.61
CA ALA A 321 -0.82 -24.80 14.27
C ALA A 321 -0.37 -25.88 13.27
N ILE A 322 0.57 -25.54 12.38
CA ILE A 322 1.09 -26.43 11.34
C ILE A 322 2.63 -26.45 11.33
N THR A 323 3.22 -27.53 10.82
CA THR A 323 4.63 -27.57 10.41
C THR A 323 4.69 -27.68 8.90
N LEU A 324 5.36 -26.74 8.22
CA LEU A 324 5.31 -26.64 6.76
C LEU A 324 6.68 -26.30 6.14
N ASP A 325 7.09 -27.07 5.14
CA ASP A 325 8.13 -26.67 4.18
C ASP A 325 7.55 -25.61 3.24
N CYS A 326 8.16 -24.41 3.25
CA CYS A 326 7.63 -23.25 2.56
C CYS A 326 8.24 -23.01 1.17
N ASN A 327 9.04 -23.93 0.61
CA ASN A 327 9.71 -23.75 -0.68
C ASN A 327 8.73 -23.51 -1.85
N HIS A 328 7.49 -23.97 -1.72
CA HIS A 328 6.44 -23.79 -2.72
C HIS A 328 5.64 -22.49 -2.59
N ILE A 329 5.74 -21.80 -1.47
CA ILE A 329 5.03 -20.54 -1.19
C ILE A 329 5.94 -19.55 -0.44
N PRO A 330 7.20 -19.38 -0.87
CA PRO A 330 8.23 -18.78 -0.03
C PRO A 330 7.87 -17.36 0.38
N ASP A 331 7.20 -16.63 -0.49
CA ASP A 331 6.85 -15.23 -0.29
C ASP A 331 5.52 -15.08 0.50
N ALA A 332 4.51 -15.92 0.21
CA ALA A 332 3.24 -15.96 0.97
C ALA A 332 3.37 -16.56 2.38
N ALA A 333 4.39 -17.37 2.66
CA ALA A 333 4.57 -18.03 3.95
C ALA A 333 4.73 -17.07 5.15
N MET A 334 5.16 -15.81 4.93
CA MET A 334 5.20 -14.79 5.99
C MET A 334 3.82 -14.57 6.63
N THR A 335 2.75 -14.70 5.86
CA THR A 335 1.39 -14.54 6.37
C THR A 335 1.02 -15.67 7.33
N LEU A 336 1.54 -16.90 7.13
CA LEU A 336 1.32 -18.01 8.07
C LEU A 336 1.94 -17.73 9.44
N ALA A 337 3.08 -17.03 9.48
CA ALA A 337 3.73 -16.65 10.74
C ALA A 337 2.85 -15.69 11.57
N VAL A 338 2.07 -14.81 10.93
CA VAL A 338 1.09 -13.96 11.63
C VAL A 338 -0.20 -14.71 11.94
N MET A 339 -0.67 -15.61 11.06
CA MET A 339 -1.80 -16.49 11.38
C MET A 339 -1.53 -17.34 12.63
N ALA A 340 -0.26 -17.68 12.90
CA ALA A 340 0.14 -18.41 14.10
C ALA A 340 -0.18 -17.67 15.42
N LEU A 341 -0.34 -16.34 15.39
CA LEU A 341 -0.80 -15.57 16.56
C LEU A 341 -2.22 -15.95 17.00
N TYR A 342 -2.99 -16.57 16.11
CA TYR A 342 -4.38 -16.98 16.30
C TYR A 342 -4.52 -18.51 16.37
N ALA A 343 -3.40 -19.23 16.39
CA ALA A 343 -3.38 -20.68 16.33
C ALA A 343 -3.17 -21.32 17.71
N GLN A 344 -3.78 -22.48 17.93
CA GLN A 344 -3.49 -23.35 19.06
C GLN A 344 -2.27 -24.22 18.73
N GLY A 345 -1.20 -24.06 19.52
CA GLY A 345 0.08 -24.76 19.37
C GLY A 345 1.17 -23.88 18.74
N THR A 346 2.27 -24.52 18.31
CA THR A 346 3.41 -23.84 17.68
C THR A 346 3.42 -24.11 16.18
N THR A 347 3.30 -23.06 15.37
CA THR A 347 3.45 -23.16 13.92
C THR A 347 4.93 -23.07 13.57
N ARG A 348 5.46 -24.04 12.80
CA ARG A 348 6.85 -24.07 12.37
C ARG A 348 6.96 -24.03 10.85
N LEU A 349 7.67 -23.02 10.35
CA LEU A 349 7.91 -22.81 8.92
C LEU A 349 9.38 -23.06 8.63
N THR A 350 9.69 -23.94 7.68
CA THR A 350 11.07 -24.32 7.31
C THR A 350 11.35 -24.07 5.84
N ASN A 351 12.61 -24.19 5.44
CA ASN A 351 13.07 -23.99 4.06
C ASN A 351 12.83 -22.55 3.56
N ILE A 352 13.11 -21.58 4.45
CA ILE A 352 12.94 -20.14 4.20
C ILE A 352 14.27 -19.38 4.27
N ALA A 353 15.43 -20.04 4.09
CA ALA A 353 16.74 -19.39 4.12
C ALA A 353 16.82 -18.13 3.23
N SER A 354 16.16 -18.17 2.07
CA SER A 354 16.14 -17.05 1.13
C SER A 354 15.56 -15.75 1.71
N TRP A 355 14.76 -15.81 2.79
CA TRP A 355 14.19 -14.64 3.48
C TRP A 355 15.24 -13.69 4.03
N ARG A 356 16.44 -14.18 4.35
CA ARG A 356 17.51 -13.37 4.95
C ARG A 356 18.12 -12.35 3.98
N VAL A 357 18.04 -12.63 2.68
CA VAL A 357 18.71 -11.87 1.62
C VAL A 357 17.73 -11.14 0.68
N LYS A 358 16.49 -10.95 1.12
CA LYS A 358 15.45 -10.20 0.38
C LYS A 358 15.55 -8.70 0.69
N GLU A 359 14.43 -7.99 0.65
CA GLU A 359 14.33 -6.58 1.00
C GLU A 359 14.97 -6.26 2.37
N THR A 360 14.67 -7.08 3.37
CA THR A 360 15.31 -7.09 4.71
C THR A 360 15.65 -8.55 5.09
N ASP A 361 16.30 -8.77 6.24
CA ASP A 361 16.31 -10.11 6.85
C ASP A 361 14.92 -10.38 7.42
N ARG A 362 14.05 -11.00 6.61
CA ARG A 362 12.64 -11.21 6.96
C ARG A 362 12.44 -12.18 8.11
N ILE A 363 13.36 -13.13 8.35
CA ILE A 363 13.27 -14.04 9.49
C ILE A 363 13.44 -13.22 10.78
N ALA A 364 14.55 -12.47 10.86
CA ALA A 364 14.85 -11.63 12.02
C ALA A 364 13.78 -10.54 12.23
N ALA A 365 13.33 -9.88 11.15
CA ALA A 365 12.27 -8.89 11.21
C ALA A 365 10.96 -9.51 11.75
N MET A 366 10.49 -10.62 11.16
CA MET A 366 9.29 -11.31 11.63
C MET A 366 9.40 -11.69 13.11
N ALA A 367 10.52 -12.26 13.52
CA ALA A 367 10.70 -12.71 14.90
C ALA A 367 10.72 -11.54 15.89
N ASN A 368 11.41 -10.44 15.57
CA ASN A 368 11.43 -9.24 16.40
C ASN A 368 10.03 -8.64 16.56
N GLU A 369 9.31 -8.46 15.46
CA GLU A 369 7.99 -7.81 15.47
C GLU A 369 6.89 -8.71 16.09
N LEU A 370 6.95 -10.04 15.93
CA LEU A 370 6.06 -10.99 16.60
C LEU A 370 6.28 -11.00 18.12
N ARG A 371 7.54 -10.95 18.58
CA ARG A 371 7.87 -10.89 20.02
C ARG A 371 7.32 -9.63 20.67
N LYS A 372 7.28 -8.49 19.98
CA LYS A 372 6.67 -7.24 20.50
C LYS A 372 5.18 -7.40 20.82
N LEU A 373 4.47 -8.26 20.08
CA LEU A 373 3.05 -8.57 20.31
C LEU A 373 2.84 -9.56 21.48
N GLY A 374 3.93 -10.11 22.05
CA GLY A 374 3.91 -11.06 23.16
C GLY A 374 4.03 -12.53 22.73
N ALA A 375 4.24 -12.82 21.44
CA ALA A 375 4.38 -14.18 20.94
C ALA A 375 5.72 -14.79 21.37
N ALA A 376 5.73 -16.10 21.64
CA ALA A 376 6.98 -16.84 21.81
C ALA A 376 7.48 -17.25 20.42
N VAL A 377 8.72 -16.86 20.10
CA VAL A 377 9.30 -17.08 18.78
C VAL A 377 10.72 -17.62 18.89
N ASP A 378 10.93 -18.79 18.28
CA ASP A 378 12.26 -19.34 18.01
C ASP A 378 12.56 -19.22 16.51
N GLU A 379 13.82 -18.99 16.17
CA GLU A 379 14.25 -18.88 14.77
C GLU A 379 15.63 -19.49 14.57
N GLY A 380 15.87 -19.98 13.36
CA GLY A 380 17.17 -20.50 12.95
C GLY A 380 17.52 -20.06 11.54
N PRO A 381 18.60 -20.60 10.94
CA PRO A 381 19.12 -20.14 9.65
C PRO A 381 18.08 -20.14 8.52
N ASP A 382 17.17 -21.10 8.51
CA ASP A 382 16.20 -21.35 7.44
C ASP A 382 14.80 -21.68 7.95
N TRP A 383 14.48 -21.34 9.20
CA TRP A 383 13.19 -21.65 9.83
C TRP A 383 12.78 -20.62 10.88
N ILE A 384 11.47 -20.55 11.15
CA ILE A 384 10.87 -19.81 12.25
C ILE A 384 9.75 -20.64 12.88
N ALA A 385 9.65 -20.60 14.21
CA ALA A 385 8.59 -21.26 14.97
C ALA A 385 7.89 -20.23 15.86
N VAL A 386 6.57 -20.13 15.72
CA VAL A 386 5.74 -19.08 16.36
C VAL A 386 4.65 -19.74 17.19
N THR A 387 4.58 -19.37 18.46
CA THR A 387 3.50 -19.76 19.37
C THR A 387 2.73 -18.51 19.77
N ALA A 388 1.39 -18.59 19.70
CA ALA A 388 0.50 -17.48 20.04
C ALA A 388 0.80 -16.89 21.43
N PRO A 389 0.63 -15.56 21.61
CA PRO A 389 0.85 -14.91 22.90
C PRO A 389 -0.13 -15.41 23.96
N VAL A 390 0.35 -15.64 25.19
CA VAL A 390 -0.52 -15.79 26.37
C VAL A 390 -1.13 -14.44 26.75
N ARG A 391 -0.36 -13.36 26.56
CA ARG A 391 -0.78 -11.98 26.80
C ARG A 391 -0.36 -11.10 25.62
N TRP A 392 -1.33 -10.47 24.99
CA TRP A 392 -1.09 -9.52 23.92
C TRP A 392 -0.52 -8.21 24.46
N THR A 393 0.43 -7.63 23.73
CA THR A 393 1.07 -6.35 24.05
C THR A 393 0.91 -5.39 22.88
N ALA A 394 0.63 -4.11 23.18
CA ALA A 394 0.57 -3.08 22.16
C ALA A 394 1.94 -2.90 21.50
N ALA A 395 1.98 -2.81 20.17
CA ALA A 395 3.25 -2.80 19.44
C ALA A 395 3.25 -1.80 18.28
N ALA A 396 4.36 -1.06 18.17
CA ALA A 396 4.73 -0.35 16.96
C ALA A 396 5.63 -1.27 16.11
N ILE A 397 5.09 -1.65 14.95
CA ILE A 397 5.70 -2.57 14.01
C ILE A 397 6.62 -1.81 13.08
N HIS A 398 7.92 -2.11 13.14
CA HIS A 398 8.88 -1.59 12.19
C HIS A 398 8.81 -2.40 10.89
N THR A 399 8.64 -1.72 9.76
CA THR A 399 8.45 -2.39 8.45
C THR A 399 9.75 -2.70 7.75
N TYR A 400 10.86 -2.05 8.12
CA TYR A 400 12.16 -2.22 7.48
C TYR A 400 12.13 -1.93 5.97
N ASP A 401 11.26 -1.02 5.53
CA ASP A 401 10.96 -0.77 4.10
C ASP A 401 10.54 -2.05 3.33
N ASP A 402 9.92 -3.00 4.04
CA ASP A 402 9.40 -4.25 3.47
C ASP A 402 7.87 -4.29 3.55
N HIS A 403 7.25 -4.03 2.40
CA HIS A 403 5.81 -4.17 2.15
C HIS A 403 5.17 -5.41 2.79
N ARG A 404 5.85 -6.56 2.80
CA ARG A 404 5.28 -7.80 3.33
C ARG A 404 5.15 -7.76 4.84
N ILE A 405 6.08 -7.11 5.55
CA ILE A 405 6.01 -6.94 7.00
C ILE A 405 4.79 -6.07 7.32
N ALA A 406 4.62 -4.93 6.65
CA ALA A 406 3.48 -4.04 6.84
C ALA A 406 2.14 -4.76 6.65
N MET A 407 1.97 -5.47 5.53
CA MET A 407 0.72 -6.16 5.21
C MET A 407 0.45 -7.34 6.12
N CYS A 408 1.47 -8.17 6.43
CA CYS A 408 1.30 -9.30 7.36
C CYS A 408 0.87 -8.81 8.75
N PHE A 409 1.58 -7.84 9.32
CA PHE A 409 1.31 -7.38 10.68
C PHE A 409 0.06 -6.51 10.82
N SER A 410 -0.52 -6.02 9.73
CA SER A 410 -1.85 -5.39 9.78
C SER A 410 -2.91 -6.34 10.34
N LEU A 411 -2.76 -7.65 10.09
CA LEU A 411 -3.65 -8.71 10.57
C LEU A 411 -3.54 -8.92 12.09
N ALA A 412 -2.52 -8.38 12.77
CA ALA A 412 -2.41 -8.45 14.23
C ALA A 412 -3.45 -7.56 14.94
N ALA A 413 -4.09 -6.63 14.23
CA ALA A 413 -5.13 -5.75 14.78
C ALA A 413 -6.43 -6.51 15.17
N PHE A 414 -6.57 -7.79 14.78
CA PHE A 414 -7.70 -8.66 15.14
C PHE A 414 -7.53 -9.39 16.48
N ASN A 415 -6.55 -9.00 17.29
CA ASN A 415 -6.19 -9.68 18.54
C ASN A 415 -7.33 -9.80 19.57
N ALA A 416 -8.35 -8.95 19.50
CA ALA A 416 -9.56 -9.08 20.32
C ALA A 416 -10.26 -10.45 20.09
N LEU A 417 -10.22 -10.97 18.85
CA LEU A 417 -10.77 -12.29 18.50
C LEU A 417 -9.98 -13.44 19.13
N ALA A 418 -8.72 -13.20 19.51
CA ALA A 418 -7.84 -14.13 20.23
C ALA A 418 -7.88 -13.92 21.76
N GLY A 419 -8.86 -13.18 22.28
CA GLY A 419 -9.05 -12.99 23.72
C GLY A 419 -8.20 -11.88 24.36
N ALA A 420 -7.59 -10.98 23.56
CA ALA A 420 -6.95 -9.80 24.10
C ALA A 420 -7.98 -8.88 24.79
N ALA A 421 -7.86 -8.72 26.11
CA ALA A 421 -8.73 -7.88 26.92
C ALA A 421 -7.91 -7.02 27.92
N PRO A 422 -7.88 -5.68 27.76
CA PRO A 422 -8.40 -4.93 26.60
C PRO A 422 -7.64 -5.31 25.30
N PRO A 423 -8.21 -5.06 24.11
CA PRO A 423 -7.51 -5.25 22.86
C PRO A 423 -6.18 -4.47 22.82
N ALA A 424 -5.16 -5.06 22.22
CA ALA A 424 -3.84 -4.46 22.08
C ALA A 424 -3.76 -3.63 20.79
N PRO A 425 -3.53 -2.30 20.85
CA PRO A 425 -3.38 -1.49 19.64
C PRO A 425 -2.14 -1.89 18.84
N VAL A 426 -2.23 -1.80 17.51
CA VAL A 426 -1.12 -2.07 16.59
C VAL A 426 -0.86 -0.82 15.76
N ARG A 427 0.41 -0.41 15.69
CA ARG A 427 0.87 0.67 14.83
C ARG A 427 1.77 0.09 13.75
N ILE A 428 1.51 0.40 12.48
CA ILE A 428 2.44 0.12 11.37
C ILE A 428 3.27 1.37 11.12
N LEU A 429 4.59 1.29 11.29
CA LEU A 429 5.51 2.37 10.92
C LEU A 429 5.76 2.34 9.42
N ASP A 430 5.86 3.49 8.77
CA ASP A 430 6.07 3.58 7.31
C ASP A 430 5.11 2.68 6.49
N PRO A 431 3.78 2.89 6.60
CA PRO A 431 2.78 2.14 5.85
C PRO A 431 2.91 2.29 4.34
N GLN A 432 3.57 3.35 3.85
CA GLN A 432 3.71 3.62 2.42
C GLN A 432 4.56 2.57 1.68
N CYS A 433 5.41 1.83 2.39
CA CYS A 433 6.24 0.77 1.79
C CYS A 433 5.42 -0.30 1.03
N VAL A 434 4.11 -0.45 1.32
CA VAL A 434 3.19 -1.33 0.56
C VAL A 434 3.08 -0.96 -0.91
N GLY A 435 3.39 0.29 -1.30
CA GLY A 435 3.42 0.79 -2.67
C GLY A 435 4.25 -0.04 -3.64
N LYS A 436 5.20 -0.84 -3.14
CA LYS A 436 6.00 -1.76 -3.95
C LYS A 436 5.18 -2.85 -4.66
N THR A 437 4.06 -3.28 -4.08
CA THR A 437 3.26 -4.42 -4.58
C THR A 437 1.76 -4.23 -4.48
N PHE A 438 1.28 -3.42 -3.54
CA PHE A 438 -0.14 -3.20 -3.29
C PHE A 438 -0.38 -1.76 -2.82
N PRO A 439 -0.31 -0.78 -3.73
CA PRO A 439 -0.46 0.65 -3.47
C PRO A 439 -1.63 1.06 -2.54
N ASP A 440 -2.79 0.47 -2.71
CA ASP A 440 -4.02 0.79 -1.98
C ASP A 440 -4.38 -0.27 -0.93
N TYR A 441 -3.41 -1.04 -0.44
CA TYR A 441 -3.63 -2.17 0.47
C TYR A 441 -4.49 -1.81 1.70
N PHE A 442 -4.12 -0.74 2.41
CA PHE A 442 -4.82 -0.36 3.64
C PHE A 442 -6.23 0.14 3.35
N GLU A 443 -6.44 0.84 2.24
CA GLU A 443 -7.76 1.22 1.76
C GLU A 443 -8.63 -0.01 1.48
N ARG A 444 -8.08 -1.04 0.80
CA ARG A 444 -8.78 -2.30 0.54
C ARG A 444 -9.05 -3.10 1.81
N LEU A 445 -8.12 -3.10 2.76
CA LEU A 445 -8.31 -3.70 4.07
C LEU A 445 -9.48 -3.00 4.78
N PHE A 446 -9.44 -1.68 4.89
CA PHE A 446 -10.49 -0.89 5.56
C PHE A 446 -11.86 -1.00 4.88
N SER A 447 -11.93 -1.24 3.56
CA SER A 447 -13.22 -1.42 2.88
C SER A 447 -13.93 -2.73 3.21
N VAL A 448 -13.23 -3.73 3.77
CA VAL A 448 -13.82 -5.05 4.08
C VAL A 448 -13.78 -5.43 5.54
N VAL A 449 -13.28 -4.57 6.43
CA VAL A 449 -13.21 -4.84 7.87
C VAL A 449 -14.20 -3.99 8.65
N ARG A 450 -14.61 -4.50 9.81
CA ARG A 450 -15.47 -3.78 10.75
C ARG A 450 -14.91 -3.86 12.16
N THR A 451 -15.24 -2.85 12.94
CA THR A 451 -14.99 -2.79 14.38
C THR A 451 -16.17 -2.13 15.08
N ASP A 452 -16.18 -2.19 16.42
CA ASP A 452 -17.07 -1.34 17.21
C ASP A 452 -16.70 0.11 16.96
N THR A 453 -17.69 0.94 16.63
CA THR A 453 -17.51 2.38 16.48
C THR A 453 -16.76 3.00 17.66
N ALA A 454 -16.97 2.52 18.89
CA ALA A 454 -16.27 2.99 20.09
C ALA A 454 -14.75 2.80 20.04
N HIS A 455 -14.24 1.83 19.27
CA HIS A 455 -12.81 1.59 19.07
C HIS A 455 -12.18 2.49 18.00
N VAL A 456 -12.98 3.11 17.13
CA VAL A 456 -12.48 4.01 16.09
C VAL A 456 -12.06 5.32 16.73
N PRO A 457 -10.78 5.72 16.67
CA PRO A 457 -10.30 6.87 17.41
C PRO A 457 -10.84 8.20 16.85
N VAL A 458 -11.12 9.15 17.74
CA VAL A 458 -11.60 10.49 17.37
C VAL A 458 -10.74 11.58 18.00
N ILE A 459 -10.32 12.53 17.18
CA ILE A 459 -9.76 13.82 17.63
C ILE A 459 -10.77 14.91 17.31
N THR A 460 -11.18 15.69 18.30
CA THR A 460 -12.01 16.87 18.07
C THR A 460 -11.18 18.14 18.14
N VAL A 461 -11.47 19.09 17.25
CA VAL A 461 -10.87 20.43 17.24
C VAL A 461 -11.99 21.46 17.29
N ASP A 462 -12.36 21.86 18.50
CA ASP A 462 -13.38 22.88 18.73
C ASP A 462 -12.76 24.27 18.87
N GLY A 463 -13.52 25.30 18.55
CA GLY A 463 -13.09 26.67 18.79
C GLY A 463 -13.96 27.72 18.09
N PRO A 464 -13.70 29.01 18.35
CA PRO A 464 -14.43 30.08 17.71
C PRO A 464 -14.21 30.13 16.19
N THR A 465 -15.03 30.93 15.51
CA THR A 465 -14.82 31.16 14.07
C THR A 465 -13.48 31.85 13.84
N ALA A 466 -12.83 31.54 12.72
CA ALA A 466 -11.55 32.09 12.29
C ALA A 466 -10.34 31.77 13.20
N SER A 467 -10.45 30.84 14.16
CA SER A 467 -9.31 30.36 14.96
C SER A 467 -8.29 29.51 14.19
N GLY A 468 -8.65 29.03 13.00
CA GLY A 468 -7.82 28.11 12.21
C GLY A 468 -8.12 26.63 12.43
N LYS A 469 -9.20 26.30 13.16
CA LYS A 469 -9.56 24.91 13.50
C LYS A 469 -9.71 23.96 12.30
N GLY A 470 -10.39 24.37 11.23
CA GLY A 470 -10.53 23.54 10.03
C GLY A 470 -9.20 23.27 9.33
N THR A 471 -8.30 24.27 9.31
CA THR A 471 -6.94 24.11 8.76
C THR A 471 -6.11 23.14 9.62
N LEU A 472 -6.17 23.29 10.95
CA LEU A 472 -5.49 22.38 11.88
C LEU A 472 -6.04 20.95 11.76
N ALA A 473 -7.37 20.79 11.75
CA ALA A 473 -8.04 19.51 11.69
C ALA A 473 -7.76 18.75 10.38
N SER A 474 -7.85 19.43 9.23
CA SER A 474 -7.51 18.82 7.93
C SER A 474 -6.03 18.41 7.87
N ALA A 475 -5.11 19.24 8.39
CA ALA A 475 -3.70 18.90 8.44
C ALA A 475 -3.41 17.70 9.37
N LEU A 476 -4.10 17.61 10.52
CA LEU A 476 -4.01 16.46 11.44
C LEU A 476 -4.57 15.18 10.80
N ALA A 477 -5.72 15.27 10.14
CA ALA A 477 -6.34 14.15 9.43
C ALA A 477 -5.37 13.60 8.39
N LYS A 478 -4.76 14.48 7.58
CA LYS A 478 -3.75 14.11 6.59
C LYS A 478 -2.50 13.46 7.23
N ALA A 479 -2.00 14.02 8.33
CA ALA A 479 -0.80 13.50 9.00
C ALA A 479 -1.00 12.12 9.62
N LEU A 480 -2.23 11.80 10.06
CA LEU A 480 -2.60 10.53 10.70
C LEU A 480 -3.25 9.53 9.74
N GLY A 481 -3.67 9.96 8.55
CA GLY A 481 -4.45 9.16 7.61
C GLY A 481 -5.91 8.98 8.06
N TYR A 482 -6.42 9.89 8.88
CA TYR A 482 -7.79 9.81 9.41
C TYR A 482 -8.77 10.50 8.46
N HIS A 483 -10.03 10.13 8.57
CA HIS A 483 -11.12 10.86 7.95
C HIS A 483 -11.22 12.27 8.53
N PHE A 484 -11.72 13.21 7.72
CA PHE A 484 -11.92 14.59 8.13
C PHE A 484 -13.41 14.96 8.10
N LEU A 485 -13.89 15.64 9.13
CA LEU A 485 -15.25 16.17 9.20
C LEU A 485 -15.23 17.67 9.55
N ASP A 486 -15.69 18.51 8.62
CA ASP A 486 -16.07 19.91 8.90
C ASP A 486 -17.56 19.97 9.24
N SER A 487 -17.86 20.03 10.55
CA SER A 487 -19.24 20.14 11.02
C SER A 487 -19.95 21.36 10.44
N GLY A 488 -19.25 22.50 10.31
CA GLY A 488 -19.83 23.70 9.71
C GLY A 488 -20.22 23.51 8.24
N ALA A 489 -19.47 22.72 7.48
CA ALA A 489 -19.81 22.40 6.09
C ALA A 489 -21.06 21.53 5.98
N VAL A 490 -21.31 20.64 6.95
CA VAL A 490 -22.53 19.81 6.98
C VAL A 490 -23.79 20.68 7.08
N TYR A 491 -23.81 21.66 8.01
CA TYR A 491 -24.93 22.61 8.11
C TYR A 491 -25.07 23.46 6.83
N ARG A 492 -23.95 23.88 6.24
CA ARG A 492 -23.94 24.65 4.98
C ARG A 492 -24.42 23.83 3.78
N ALA A 493 -24.16 22.52 3.76
CA ALA A 493 -24.65 21.63 2.70
C ALA A 493 -26.17 21.44 2.79
N THR A 494 -26.70 21.33 4.01
CA THR A 494 -28.16 21.33 4.24
C THR A 494 -28.77 22.63 3.71
N ALA A 495 -28.18 23.78 4.08
CA ALA A 495 -28.62 25.09 3.63
C ALA A 495 -28.55 25.27 2.10
N LEU A 496 -27.44 24.85 1.48
CA LEU A 496 -27.27 24.90 0.02
C LEU A 496 -28.33 24.04 -0.69
N THR A 497 -28.62 22.85 -0.15
CA THR A 497 -29.64 21.94 -0.70
C THR A 497 -31.03 22.56 -0.55
N ALA A 498 -31.34 23.14 0.61
CA ALA A 498 -32.60 23.85 0.85
C ALA A 498 -32.79 25.02 -0.12
N LEU A 499 -31.77 25.85 -0.32
CA LEU A 499 -31.80 26.98 -1.27
C LEU A 499 -32.03 26.50 -2.71
N ARG A 500 -31.32 25.44 -3.15
CA ARG A 500 -31.49 24.87 -4.49
C ARG A 500 -32.89 24.29 -4.73
N LEU A 501 -33.54 23.82 -3.67
CA LEU A 501 -34.89 23.21 -3.73
C LEU A 501 -36.01 24.18 -3.33
N GLY A 502 -35.70 25.44 -3.00
CA GLY A 502 -36.68 26.44 -2.57
C GLY A 502 -37.37 26.14 -1.23
N VAL A 503 -36.71 25.41 -0.32
CA VAL A 503 -37.24 25.09 1.01
C VAL A 503 -37.01 26.26 1.97
N GLY A 504 -38.07 26.72 2.62
CA GLY A 504 -38.05 27.84 3.57
C GLY A 504 -37.28 27.53 4.85
N THR A 505 -36.83 28.58 5.57
CA THR A 505 -36.11 28.44 6.85
C THR A 505 -36.98 27.93 8.00
N ASP A 506 -38.28 28.00 7.85
CA ASP A 506 -39.34 27.70 8.81
C ASP A 506 -39.94 26.30 8.63
N ASP A 507 -39.65 25.61 7.52
CA ASP A 507 -40.06 24.23 7.26
C ASP A 507 -39.11 23.23 7.92
N GLU A 508 -39.15 23.18 9.26
CA GLU A 508 -38.30 22.31 10.07
C GLU A 508 -38.35 20.82 9.64
N PRO A 509 -39.51 20.20 9.39
CA PRO A 509 -39.58 18.80 8.96
C PRO A 509 -38.84 18.56 7.64
N ARG A 510 -39.07 19.43 6.63
CA ARG A 510 -38.42 19.27 5.33
C ARG A 510 -36.92 19.51 5.41
N LEU A 511 -36.48 20.46 6.22
CA LEU A 511 -35.05 20.70 6.47
C LEU A 511 -34.38 19.51 7.15
N ALA A 512 -35.05 18.85 8.10
CA ALA A 512 -34.54 17.65 8.75
C ALA A 512 -34.42 16.46 7.77
N GLU A 513 -35.39 16.28 6.87
CA GLU A 513 -35.30 15.29 5.79
C GLU A 513 -34.11 15.55 4.85
N LEU A 514 -33.90 16.82 4.45
CA LEU A 514 -32.76 17.20 3.62
C LEU A 514 -31.43 16.93 4.32
N ALA A 515 -31.34 17.25 5.61
CA ALA A 515 -30.17 17.00 6.45
C ALA A 515 -29.83 15.51 6.54
N ALA A 516 -30.83 14.64 6.73
CA ALA A 516 -30.63 13.20 6.81
C ALA A 516 -30.24 12.56 5.45
N GLY A 517 -30.66 13.15 4.33
CA GLY A 517 -30.40 12.67 2.97
C GLY A 517 -29.17 13.25 2.28
N LEU A 518 -28.25 13.87 3.04
CA LEU A 518 -27.00 14.40 2.51
C LEU A 518 -26.01 13.27 2.20
N ASP A 519 -25.50 13.29 0.97
CA ASP A 519 -24.41 12.41 0.52
C ASP A 519 -23.13 13.24 0.39
N LEU A 520 -22.46 13.44 1.52
CA LEU A 520 -21.28 14.29 1.65
C LEU A 520 -20.00 13.47 1.73
N HIS A 521 -19.01 13.87 0.93
CA HIS A 521 -17.66 13.33 1.02
C HIS A 521 -16.66 14.49 1.20
N PHE A 522 -15.80 14.34 2.20
CA PHE A 522 -14.73 15.27 2.51
C PHE A 522 -13.39 14.71 2.02
N SER A 523 -12.66 15.49 1.23
CA SER A 523 -11.25 15.28 0.96
C SER A 523 -10.44 16.47 1.49
N ALA A 524 -9.11 16.40 1.43
CA ALA A 524 -8.23 17.43 1.99
C ALA A 524 -8.56 18.85 1.47
N ASP A 525 -8.92 18.97 0.19
CA ASP A 525 -9.11 20.24 -0.50
C ASP A 525 -10.51 20.42 -1.11
N GLN A 526 -11.34 19.36 -1.10
CA GLN A 526 -12.62 19.34 -1.81
C GLN A 526 -13.74 18.76 -0.95
N ILE A 527 -14.93 19.34 -1.04
CA ILE A 527 -16.17 18.82 -0.46
C ILE A 527 -17.13 18.55 -1.61
N THR A 528 -17.56 17.30 -1.73
CA THR A 528 -18.54 16.91 -2.76
C THR A 528 -19.88 16.55 -2.13
N LEU A 529 -20.96 16.91 -2.81
CA LEU A 529 -22.33 16.57 -2.46
C LEU A 529 -22.96 15.83 -3.65
N ARG A 530 -23.31 14.54 -3.46
CA ARG A 530 -23.77 13.66 -4.54
C ARG A 530 -22.82 13.63 -5.73
N GLY A 531 -21.51 13.56 -5.45
CA GLY A 531 -20.42 13.56 -6.43
C GLY A 531 -20.10 14.91 -7.08
N LEU A 532 -20.86 15.98 -6.79
CA LEU A 532 -20.60 17.32 -7.33
C LEU A 532 -19.78 18.15 -6.35
N ASP A 533 -18.73 18.81 -6.84
CA ASP A 533 -17.94 19.75 -6.03
C ASP A 533 -18.81 20.94 -5.59
N VAL A 534 -18.91 21.14 -4.28
CA VAL A 534 -19.64 22.24 -3.65
C VAL A 534 -18.73 23.13 -2.79
N THR A 535 -17.40 22.95 -2.85
CA THR A 535 -16.43 23.58 -1.95
C THR A 535 -16.59 25.11 -1.87
N GLU A 536 -16.65 25.79 -3.02
CA GLU A 536 -16.85 27.25 -3.06
C GLU A 536 -18.31 27.64 -2.81
N ALA A 537 -19.27 26.85 -3.27
CA ALA A 537 -20.70 27.10 -3.03
C ALA A 537 -21.03 27.09 -1.52
N LEU A 538 -20.41 26.21 -0.75
CA LEU A 538 -20.54 26.15 0.71
C LEU A 538 -19.93 27.37 1.42
N ARG A 539 -19.17 28.22 0.74
CA ARG A 539 -18.54 29.42 1.33
C ARG A 539 -19.31 30.71 1.03
N LEU A 540 -20.38 30.63 0.24
CA LEU A 540 -21.24 31.77 -0.09
C LEU A 540 -21.92 32.32 1.17
N GLU A 541 -22.08 33.64 1.22
CA GLU A 541 -22.64 34.35 2.37
C GLU A 541 -24.09 33.95 2.63
N GLU A 542 -24.91 33.85 1.58
CA GLU A 542 -26.30 33.42 1.65
C GLU A 542 -26.45 32.02 2.28
N VAL A 543 -25.55 31.09 1.92
CA VAL A 543 -25.52 29.73 2.46
C VAL A 543 -25.13 29.75 3.93
N GLY A 544 -24.15 30.59 4.31
CA GLY A 544 -23.76 30.78 5.71
C GLY A 544 -24.88 31.37 6.57
N ALA A 545 -25.62 32.36 6.04
CA ALA A 545 -26.76 32.97 6.73
C ALA A 545 -27.91 31.97 6.92
N MET A 546 -28.24 31.22 5.86
CA MET A 546 -29.24 30.14 5.90
C MET A 546 -28.85 29.05 6.92
N ALA A 547 -27.59 28.58 6.87
CA ALA A 547 -27.06 27.59 7.80
C ALA A 547 -27.19 28.02 9.26
N SER A 548 -26.93 29.31 9.55
CA SER A 548 -27.09 29.84 10.91
C SER A 548 -28.53 29.79 11.40
N LYS A 549 -29.52 30.06 10.54
CA LYS A 549 -30.94 30.01 10.89
C LYS A 549 -31.40 28.57 11.14
N ILE A 550 -31.11 27.66 10.22
CA ILE A 550 -31.56 26.26 10.32
C ILE A 550 -30.87 25.48 11.45
N SER A 551 -29.66 25.90 11.86
CA SER A 551 -28.93 25.27 12.98
C SER A 551 -29.59 25.43 14.35
N ALA A 552 -30.61 26.29 14.46
CA ALA A 552 -31.39 26.49 15.68
C ALA A 552 -32.50 25.44 15.85
N TRP A 553 -32.92 24.76 14.77
CA TRP A 553 -34.01 23.79 14.80
C TRP A 553 -33.57 22.45 15.41
N PRO A 554 -34.25 21.96 16.47
CA PRO A 554 -33.93 20.69 17.10
C PRO A 554 -33.95 19.50 16.15
N ALA A 555 -34.95 19.39 15.25
CA ALA A 555 -35.05 18.26 14.34
C ALA A 555 -33.90 18.22 13.32
N VAL A 556 -33.49 19.39 12.81
CA VAL A 556 -32.32 19.51 11.92
C VAL A 556 -31.04 19.10 12.65
N ARG A 557 -30.83 19.56 13.89
CA ARG A 557 -29.66 19.17 14.69
C ARG A 557 -29.63 17.67 14.98
N ALA A 558 -30.78 17.06 15.26
CA ALA A 558 -30.87 15.63 15.50
C ALA A 558 -30.50 14.82 14.24
N ALA A 559 -31.05 15.19 13.07
CA ALA A 559 -30.71 14.56 11.81
C ALA A 559 -29.22 14.70 11.47
N LEU A 560 -28.66 15.89 11.66
CA LEU A 560 -27.24 16.15 11.41
C LEU A 560 -26.32 15.45 12.40
N ARG A 561 -26.75 15.25 13.65
CA ARG A 561 -25.96 14.50 14.63
C ARG A 561 -25.70 13.07 14.18
N GLU A 562 -26.71 12.36 13.70
CA GLU A 562 -26.54 10.98 13.19
C GLU A 562 -25.60 10.95 11.99
N LEU A 563 -25.75 11.89 11.06
CA LEU A 563 -24.83 12.04 9.93
C LEU A 563 -23.40 12.34 10.40
N GLN A 564 -23.20 13.21 11.38
CA GLN A 564 -21.88 13.51 11.92
C GLN A 564 -21.24 12.28 12.60
N LEU A 565 -22.03 11.47 13.30
CA LEU A 565 -21.56 10.22 13.92
C LEU A 565 -21.13 9.19 12.87
N SER A 566 -21.78 9.14 11.70
CA SER A 566 -21.43 8.18 10.64
C SER A 566 -20.08 8.43 9.98
N PHE A 567 -19.45 9.60 10.19
CA PHE A 567 -18.07 9.87 9.76
C PHE A 567 -17.02 9.19 10.64
N ARG A 568 -17.40 8.63 11.79
CA ARG A 568 -16.49 7.86 12.64
C ARG A 568 -16.21 6.50 12.01
N GLN A 569 -15.25 6.47 11.10
CA GLN A 569 -14.86 5.30 10.31
C GLN A 569 -13.38 4.96 10.52
N VAL A 570 -13.00 3.70 10.28
CA VAL A 570 -11.59 3.27 10.32
C VAL A 570 -10.76 4.00 9.25
N PRO A 571 -9.50 4.36 9.52
CA PRO A 571 -8.74 4.10 10.75
C PRO A 571 -8.98 5.10 11.89
N GLY A 572 -9.71 6.19 11.65
CA GLY A 572 -9.99 7.22 12.66
C GLY A 572 -10.63 8.47 12.06
N LEU A 573 -11.00 9.42 12.92
CA LEU A 573 -11.65 10.67 12.53
C LEU A 573 -10.99 11.88 13.22
N VAL A 574 -10.79 12.96 12.46
CA VAL A 574 -10.57 14.31 13.00
C VAL A 574 -11.77 15.19 12.65
N ALA A 575 -12.47 15.67 13.66
CA ALA A 575 -13.70 16.46 13.50
C ALA A 575 -13.50 17.90 14.01
N ASP A 576 -13.76 18.90 13.17
CA ASP A 576 -13.73 20.31 13.56
C ASP A 576 -15.14 20.89 13.73
N GLY A 577 -15.29 21.76 14.73
CA GLY A 577 -16.56 22.38 15.02
C GLY A 577 -16.53 23.31 16.23
N ARG A 578 -17.66 23.39 16.94
CA ARG A 578 -17.82 24.23 18.13
C ARG A 578 -18.17 23.40 19.37
N ASP A 579 -18.78 22.26 19.14
CA ASP A 579 -19.38 21.35 20.10
C ASP A 579 -19.07 19.88 19.77
N MET A 580 -17.99 19.61 19.03
CA MET A 580 -17.62 18.25 18.63
C MET A 580 -17.19 17.44 19.85
N GLY A 581 -16.35 17.98 20.73
CA GLY A 581 -15.87 17.31 21.93
C GLY A 581 -16.84 17.33 23.11
N THR A 582 -17.88 18.18 23.08
CA THR A 582 -18.86 18.31 24.15
C THR A 582 -20.19 17.59 23.86
N VAL A 583 -20.68 17.63 22.62
CA VAL A 583 -22.02 17.14 22.25
C VAL A 583 -21.98 15.94 21.30
N ILE A 584 -21.14 16.01 20.25
CA ILE A 584 -21.15 14.98 19.19
C ILE A 584 -20.30 13.76 19.58
N PHE A 585 -19.07 14.00 20.01
CA PHE A 585 -18.08 12.99 20.42
C PHE A 585 -17.58 13.26 21.85
N PRO A 586 -18.45 13.20 22.88
CA PRO A 586 -18.03 13.38 24.26
C PRO A 586 -17.02 12.32 24.75
N GLY A 587 -16.92 11.18 24.05
CA GLY A 587 -15.92 10.14 24.30
C GLY A 587 -14.69 10.20 23.41
N ALA A 588 -14.42 11.31 22.72
CA ALA A 588 -13.25 11.44 21.85
C ALA A 588 -11.93 11.23 22.61
N ASP A 589 -10.99 10.47 22.01
CA ASP A 589 -9.67 10.15 22.56
C ASP A 589 -8.83 11.41 22.88
N LEU A 590 -9.00 12.46 22.08
CA LEU A 590 -8.38 13.76 22.28
C LEU A 590 -9.34 14.88 21.87
N LYS A 591 -9.59 15.81 22.79
CA LYS A 591 -10.37 17.02 22.54
C LYS A 591 -9.43 18.21 22.60
N VAL A 592 -9.35 18.97 21.52
CA VAL A 592 -8.57 20.20 21.43
C VAL A 592 -9.54 21.37 21.38
N PHE A 593 -9.35 22.37 22.23
CA PHE A 593 -10.04 23.63 22.13
C PHE A 593 -9.06 24.71 21.65
N LEU A 594 -9.16 25.07 20.38
CA LEU A 594 -8.26 25.96 19.68
C LEU A 594 -8.75 27.41 19.77
N THR A 595 -7.97 28.27 20.41
CA THR A 595 -8.22 29.70 20.52
C THR A 595 -7.20 30.52 19.73
N ALA A 596 -7.57 31.76 19.45
CA ALA A 596 -6.69 32.81 18.97
C ALA A 596 -7.29 34.16 19.38
N SER A 597 -6.45 35.15 19.66
CA SER A 597 -6.90 36.50 19.99
C SER A 597 -7.83 37.04 18.88
N ALA A 598 -8.86 37.82 19.25
CA ALA A 598 -9.79 38.40 18.28
C ALA A 598 -9.05 39.27 17.24
N ALA A 599 -8.01 39.98 17.67
CA ALA A 599 -7.13 40.75 16.79
C ALA A 599 -6.42 39.86 15.75
N THR A 600 -5.78 38.78 16.19
CA THR A 600 -5.10 37.83 15.28
C THR A 600 -6.08 37.19 14.29
N ARG A 601 -7.29 36.84 14.74
CA ARG A 601 -8.33 36.27 13.86
C ARG A 601 -8.83 37.28 12.84
N ALA A 602 -9.02 38.54 13.24
CA ALA A 602 -9.39 39.62 12.34
C ALA A 602 -8.30 39.86 11.27
N GLU A 603 -7.02 39.89 11.67
CA GLU A 603 -5.89 40.00 10.74
C GLU A 603 -5.85 38.86 9.72
N ARG A 604 -6.00 37.60 10.16
CA ARG A 604 -6.03 36.42 9.28
C ARG A 604 -7.19 36.50 8.28
N ARG A 605 -8.38 36.86 8.75
CA ARG A 605 -9.58 37.03 7.91
C ARG A 605 -9.43 38.17 6.92
N HIS A 606 -8.86 39.29 7.36
CA HIS A 606 -8.57 40.44 6.52
C HIS A 606 -7.59 40.08 5.39
N LYS A 607 -6.48 39.39 5.70
CA LYS A 607 -5.54 38.89 4.68
C LYS A 607 -6.21 37.95 3.66
N GLN A 608 -7.08 37.06 4.12
CA GLN A 608 -7.84 36.15 3.24
C GLN A 608 -8.81 36.86 2.30
N LEU A 609 -9.45 37.94 2.76
CA LEU A 609 -10.37 38.74 1.94
C LEU A 609 -9.60 39.57 0.91
N ILE A 610 -8.49 40.20 1.31
CA ILE A 610 -7.62 40.94 0.41
C ILE A 610 -7.04 40.03 -0.68
N SER A 611 -6.59 38.82 -0.34
CA SER A 611 -6.06 37.88 -1.34
C SER A 611 -7.10 37.43 -2.37
N LYS A 612 -8.40 37.62 -2.07
CA LYS A 612 -9.53 37.37 -2.98
C LYS A 612 -10.03 38.65 -3.68
N GLY A 613 -9.34 39.78 -3.53
CA GLY A 613 -9.72 41.06 -4.12
C GLY A 613 -10.88 41.78 -3.41
N ILE A 614 -11.23 41.36 -2.20
CA ILE A 614 -12.33 41.94 -1.41
C ILE A 614 -11.75 42.96 -0.44
N SER A 615 -12.20 44.22 -0.53
CA SER A 615 -11.87 45.25 0.46
C SER A 615 -12.61 44.99 1.77
N ALA A 616 -11.90 44.99 2.89
CA ALA A 616 -12.48 44.76 4.21
C ALA A 616 -11.81 45.65 5.26
N ASN A 617 -12.57 46.12 6.25
CA ASN A 617 -12.05 46.92 7.36
C ASN A 617 -11.72 45.98 8.55
N ILE A 618 -10.48 46.02 9.04
CA ILE A 618 -10.00 45.16 10.12
C ILE A 618 -10.72 45.37 11.46
N ASP A 619 -11.08 46.61 11.81
CA ASP A 619 -11.78 46.94 13.05
C ASP A 619 -13.23 46.44 13.02
N SER A 620 -13.89 46.57 11.86
CA SER A 620 -15.23 45.99 11.64
C SER A 620 -15.19 44.47 11.76
N LEU A 621 -14.23 43.81 11.11
CA LEU A 621 -14.07 42.36 11.18
C LEU A 621 -13.81 41.88 12.61
N ARG A 622 -13.03 42.63 13.39
CA ARG A 622 -12.78 42.33 14.79
C ARG A 622 -14.05 42.43 15.62
N ALA A 623 -14.79 43.54 15.51
CA ALA A 623 -16.04 43.73 16.23
C ALA A 623 -17.07 42.64 15.89
N ASP A 624 -17.18 42.26 14.61
CA ASP A 624 -18.06 41.18 14.16
C ASP A 624 -17.69 39.82 14.75
N LEU A 625 -16.40 39.51 14.83
CA LEU A 625 -15.90 38.29 15.45
C LEU A 625 -16.18 38.26 16.95
N GLU A 626 -15.91 39.35 17.67
CA GLU A 626 -16.17 39.49 19.11
C GLU A 626 -17.68 39.35 19.41
N ALA A 627 -18.55 40.03 18.66
CA ALA A 627 -20.00 39.94 18.81
C ALA A 627 -20.53 38.54 18.48
N ARG A 628 -19.93 37.85 17.50
CA ARG A 628 -20.28 36.47 17.17
C ARG A 628 -19.87 35.49 18.28
N ASP A 629 -18.67 35.64 18.83
CA ASP A 629 -18.19 34.79 19.91
C ASP A 629 -19.06 34.95 21.16
N ALA A 630 -19.43 36.18 21.53
CA ALA A 630 -20.33 36.44 22.65
C ALA A 630 -21.71 35.78 22.44
N ARG A 631 -22.27 35.84 21.22
CA ARG A 631 -23.52 35.13 20.90
C ARG A 631 -23.36 33.62 21.01
N ASP A 632 -22.28 33.07 20.47
CA ASP A 632 -22.06 31.62 20.42
C ASP A 632 -21.76 31.02 21.80
N GLN A 633 -21.09 31.75 22.69
CA GLN A 633 -20.85 31.35 24.08
C GLN A 633 -22.13 31.36 24.94
N ASN A 634 -23.08 32.24 24.61
CA ASN A 634 -24.33 32.44 25.36
C ASN A 634 -25.53 31.68 24.75
N ARG A 635 -25.34 30.78 23.78
CA ARG A 635 -26.44 29.96 23.25
C ARG A 635 -26.98 29.00 24.30
N SER A 636 -28.30 28.81 24.29
CA SER A 636 -28.98 27.83 25.16
C SER A 636 -28.67 26.38 24.78
N ILE A 637 -28.42 26.11 23.49
CA ILE A 637 -28.12 24.79 22.95
C ILE A 637 -26.68 24.80 22.40
N ALA A 638 -25.86 23.88 22.89
CA ALA A 638 -24.46 23.67 22.50
C ALA A 638 -23.61 24.97 22.46
N PRO A 639 -23.44 25.63 23.63
CA PRO A 639 -22.64 26.84 23.71
C PRO A 639 -21.19 26.58 23.33
N LEU A 640 -20.52 27.58 22.73
CA LEU A 640 -19.10 27.53 22.45
C LEU A 640 -18.31 27.54 23.77
N LYS A 641 -17.98 26.36 24.27
CA LYS A 641 -17.21 26.16 25.51
C LYS A 641 -16.28 24.97 25.34
N PRO A 642 -15.06 25.01 25.92
CA PRO A 642 -14.20 23.84 25.97
C PRO A 642 -14.90 22.71 26.74
N ALA A 643 -14.71 21.47 26.30
CA ALA A 643 -15.03 20.30 27.13
C ALA A 643 -14.16 20.31 28.38
N GLU A 644 -14.65 19.71 29.48
CA GLU A 644 -13.95 19.72 30.77
C GLU A 644 -12.54 19.09 30.68
N ASP A 645 -12.37 18.08 29.83
CA ASP A 645 -11.13 17.35 29.56
C ASP A 645 -10.39 17.84 28.30
N ALA A 646 -10.77 19.00 27.75
CA ALA A 646 -10.14 19.54 26.55
C ALA A 646 -8.72 20.07 26.80
N THR A 647 -7.83 19.78 25.86
CA THR A 647 -6.51 20.43 25.77
C THR A 647 -6.68 21.81 25.14
N LEU A 648 -6.41 22.87 25.91
CA LEU A 648 -6.47 24.24 25.42
C LEU A 648 -5.21 24.55 24.59
N LEU A 649 -5.39 25.10 23.39
CA LEU A 649 -4.30 25.50 22.51
C LEU A 649 -4.56 26.91 21.98
N ASP A 650 -3.75 27.88 22.41
CA ASP A 650 -3.72 29.22 21.80
C ASP A 650 -2.72 29.24 20.66
N ASN A 651 -3.21 29.42 19.43
CA ASN A 651 -2.36 29.47 18.23
C ASN A 651 -2.07 30.89 17.74
N SER A 652 -2.29 31.92 18.55
CA SER A 652 -2.09 33.32 18.15
C SER A 652 -0.68 33.58 17.61
N ALA A 653 0.34 33.01 18.26
CA ALA A 653 1.75 33.13 17.89
C ALA A 653 2.30 31.91 17.13
N LEU A 654 1.47 30.89 16.88
CA LEU A 654 1.92 29.64 16.25
C LEU A 654 1.64 29.65 14.75
N THR A 655 2.55 29.02 14.01
CA THR A 655 2.26 28.63 12.63
C THR A 655 1.28 27.44 12.62
N VAL A 656 0.69 27.16 11.45
CA VAL A 656 -0.16 25.97 11.27
C VAL A 656 0.63 24.71 11.61
N GLN A 657 1.86 24.57 11.09
CA GLN A 657 2.71 23.40 11.34
C GLN A 657 3.03 23.24 12.83
N ALA A 658 3.42 24.33 13.52
CA ALA A 658 3.70 24.27 14.96
C ALA A 658 2.45 23.87 15.78
N SER A 659 1.25 24.29 15.33
CA SER A 659 -0.01 23.87 15.96
C SER A 659 -0.29 22.38 15.73
N VAL A 660 -0.03 21.87 14.51
CA VAL A 660 -0.15 20.44 14.17
C VAL A 660 0.79 19.62 15.03
N ASP A 661 2.07 19.99 15.08
CA ASP A 661 3.10 19.28 15.83
C ASP A 661 2.76 19.21 17.33
N ALA A 662 2.29 20.32 17.92
CA ALA A 662 1.86 20.37 19.31
C ALA A 662 0.70 19.39 19.60
N VAL A 663 -0.30 19.31 18.72
CA VAL A 663 -1.42 18.38 18.88
C VAL A 663 -0.97 16.94 18.67
N LEU A 664 -0.12 16.66 17.67
CA LEU A 664 0.44 15.33 17.43
C LEU A 664 1.30 14.85 18.60
N GLU A 665 2.05 15.73 19.27
CA GLU A 665 2.81 15.38 20.46
C GLU A 665 1.90 14.95 21.62
N VAL A 666 0.82 15.71 21.86
CA VAL A 666 -0.21 15.33 22.85
C VAL A 666 -0.85 14.00 22.48
N TRP A 667 -1.18 13.81 21.20
CA TRP A 667 -1.74 12.56 20.70
C TRP A 667 -0.84 11.37 20.95
N GLN A 668 0.45 11.49 20.59
CA GLN A 668 1.44 10.43 20.77
C GLN A 668 1.59 10.01 22.23
N ARG A 669 1.62 10.98 23.17
CA ARG A 669 1.68 10.69 24.60
C ARG A 669 0.48 9.91 25.14
N ARG A 670 -0.67 9.99 24.47
CA ARG A 670 -1.89 9.22 24.84
C ARG A 670 -1.91 7.82 24.23
N ARG A 671 -0.98 7.47 23.34
CA ARG A 671 -0.91 6.14 22.72
C ARG A 671 0.04 5.21 23.49
N PRO A 672 -0.25 3.90 23.55
CA PRO A 672 0.56 2.93 24.30
C PRO A 672 1.85 2.53 23.58
N PHE A 673 2.28 3.27 22.56
CA PHE A 673 3.48 2.97 21.80
C PHE A 673 4.65 3.74 22.42
N ALA A 674 5.69 3.03 22.85
CA ALA A 674 6.90 3.66 23.37
C ALA A 674 7.47 4.64 22.32
N SER A 675 7.97 5.79 22.76
CA SER A 675 8.76 6.68 21.89
C SER A 675 9.89 5.85 21.28
N PRO A 676 10.13 5.91 19.96
CA PRO A 676 11.28 5.25 19.37
C PRO A 676 12.51 5.79 20.10
N SER A 677 13.23 4.92 20.81
CA SER A 677 14.57 5.23 21.30
C SER A 677 15.39 5.69 20.11
N ALA A 678 15.91 6.91 20.20
CA ALA A 678 16.68 7.59 19.17
C ALA A 678 17.90 6.78 18.71
#